data_AF-A0A2N5Y1I6-F1
#
_entry.id   AF-A0A2N5Y1I6-F1
#
_cell.length_a   1.000
_cell.length_b   1.000
_cell.length_c   1.000
_cell.angle_alpha   90.00
_cell.angle_beta   90.00
_cell.angle_gamma   90.00
#
_symmetry.space_group_name_H-M   'P 1'
#
loop_
_entity.id
_entity.type
_entity.pdbx_description
1 polymer ?
#
loop_
_entity_poly.entity_id
_entity_poly.type
_entity_poly.pdbx_seq_one_letter_code
_entity_poly.pdbx_strand_id
1 'polypeptide(L)'
;MREIKPDALPCQVECCENNWIPLADGQRLAATVWRPRDAIARPVPAILEYIPYSKRHMTRERDARMHPYLAAHGYACVRVDLRGSGESDGILADQYREQELDDGVQAVAWIAAQPWCDGGVGMVGISWGGFNALQVAARRPPALKAIITACSTDDLYLDNMHYMGGCLLTDNLSESTTMFSINSCPPDPALVGEQWREMWLDRLENSGLWLDPWLQHQRRDDYWRHGSVCEDYGAIQCPVMTVGGWADGYTNAVFRLLEHLQVPRQGLVGPWGHKYPHLGMPGPAIGFLQEQLRWWDHWLKGRDTGIMREPMIRAWMQDSVPPTTAYNERPGRWVGETRWPSPRIREQVYSLADLYAVVAGDTPGVERLNHGDQDDELAIQSPLSVGLFAGKWCSYTAAPDLPHDQREEDGGALVFETATLATDLEIMGQVVVTLEVASDRPVAMVAARLSDVAPDGKATRVTYGLCNLNHRNDHEQAASLEPGTFFQARVSLNNIAQRFPAGHRLRLSISTSYWPLCWGPPEPVRLTIRSQRSELMLPVRPFRETDSEINFAEPEATSPPATRLIEPEHHNWLVHRDLAEDISTLEVIQDEGVHYLEDIDLEVGKRTWNWYTCHDDDFESLQGETRTERTFRRRDWCVRTTTRTVLTADRQYFYVWAELDAWEHDKRIFCKNWNLSFARDFL
;
A
#
# COMPACT_ATOMS: atom_id res chain seq x y z
N MET A 1 2.75 -21.83 -7.04
CA MET A 1 4.21 -21.55 -7.17
C MET A 1 4.97 -22.87 -7.07
N ARG A 2 5.86 -23.13 -8.03
CA ARG A 2 6.73 -24.31 -8.04
C ARG A 2 8.01 -24.01 -7.26
N GLU A 3 8.31 -24.85 -6.29
CA GLU A 3 9.54 -24.71 -5.52
C GLU A 3 10.72 -25.43 -6.20
N ILE A 4 11.84 -24.73 -6.32
CA ILE A 4 13.08 -25.21 -6.91
C ILE A 4 14.06 -25.58 -5.80
N LYS A 5 14.45 -26.86 -5.77
CA LYS A 5 15.44 -27.36 -4.82
C LYS A 5 16.84 -26.84 -5.17
N PRO A 6 17.73 -26.63 -4.18
CA PRO A 6 19.10 -26.16 -4.42
C PRO A 6 19.88 -26.93 -5.50
N ASP A 7 19.75 -28.26 -5.55
CA ASP A 7 20.46 -29.10 -6.53
C ASP A 7 19.92 -29.00 -7.96
N ALA A 8 18.73 -28.42 -8.14
CA ALA A 8 18.11 -28.18 -9.44
C ALA A 8 18.39 -26.76 -9.96
N LEU A 9 19.11 -25.94 -9.20
CA LEU A 9 19.49 -24.58 -9.60
C LEU A 9 20.62 -24.61 -10.65
N PRO A 10 20.66 -23.64 -11.59
CA PRO A 10 21.64 -23.63 -12.67
C PRO A 10 23.09 -23.42 -12.22
N CYS A 11 23.31 -22.84 -11.03
CA CYS A 11 24.61 -22.86 -10.36
C CYS A 11 24.47 -22.96 -8.84
N GLN A 12 25.56 -23.36 -8.18
CA GLN A 12 25.61 -23.41 -6.72
C GLN A 12 25.78 -22.01 -6.12
N VAL A 13 24.95 -21.71 -5.13
CA VAL A 13 24.94 -20.44 -4.41
C VAL A 13 25.66 -20.58 -3.07
N GLU A 14 26.45 -19.58 -2.71
CA GLU A 14 26.96 -19.35 -1.37
C GLU A 14 26.14 -18.25 -0.70
N CYS A 15 25.75 -18.45 0.56
CA CYS A 15 25.11 -17.43 1.38
C CYS A 15 26.08 -17.01 2.49
N CYS A 16 26.32 -15.70 2.61
CA CYS A 16 26.96 -15.11 3.76
C CYS A 16 25.91 -14.35 4.57
N GLU A 17 25.52 -14.93 5.71
CA GLU A 17 24.39 -14.52 6.56
C GLU A 17 24.52 -13.11 7.13
N ASN A 18 25.75 -12.64 7.36
CA ASN A 18 25.99 -11.30 7.88
C ASN A 18 27.30 -10.72 7.36
N ASN A 19 27.20 -9.58 6.67
CA ASN A 19 28.30 -8.77 6.17
C ASN A 19 28.11 -7.34 6.66
N TRP A 20 29.20 -6.70 7.05
CA TRP A 20 29.19 -5.30 7.47
C TRP A 20 29.56 -4.40 6.29
N ILE A 21 28.66 -3.48 5.96
CA ILE A 21 28.89 -2.38 5.03
C ILE A 21 29.31 -1.17 5.87
N PRO A 22 30.60 -0.79 5.90
CA PRO A 22 31.04 0.41 6.60
C PRO A 22 30.56 1.66 5.87
N LEU A 23 30.04 2.61 6.63
CA LEU A 23 29.61 3.93 6.15
C LEU A 23 30.67 4.99 6.49
N ALA A 24 30.61 6.12 5.80
CA ALA A 24 31.57 7.22 5.96
C ALA A 24 31.57 7.85 7.37
N ASP A 25 30.46 7.76 8.08
CA ASP A 25 30.30 8.26 9.46
C ASP A 25 30.77 7.28 10.54
N GLY A 26 31.30 6.11 10.14
CA GLY A 26 31.81 5.07 11.04
C GLY A 26 30.76 4.06 11.49
N GLN A 27 29.48 4.25 11.14
CA GLN A 27 28.43 3.27 11.39
C GLN A 27 28.49 2.14 10.36
N ARG A 28 27.81 1.03 10.63
CA ARG A 28 27.77 -0.12 9.71
C ARG A 28 26.33 -0.57 9.46
N LEU A 29 26.07 -0.95 8.20
CA LEU A 29 24.85 -1.65 7.82
C LEU A 29 25.11 -3.16 7.76
N ALA A 30 24.15 -3.94 8.23
CA ALA A 30 24.17 -5.38 8.17
C ALA A 30 23.52 -5.89 6.88
N ALA A 31 24.18 -6.83 6.20
CA ALA A 31 23.70 -7.37 4.94
C ALA A 31 23.83 -8.90 4.86
N THR A 32 22.81 -9.56 4.30
CA THR A 32 22.95 -10.93 3.80
C THR A 32 23.30 -10.89 2.32
N VAL A 33 24.28 -11.70 1.91
CA VAL A 33 24.76 -11.76 0.52
C VAL A 33 24.62 -13.19 -0.01
N TRP A 34 23.86 -13.35 -1.09
CA TRP A 34 23.78 -14.59 -1.86
C TRP A 34 24.48 -14.41 -3.21
N ARG A 35 25.41 -15.29 -3.56
CA ARG A 35 26.16 -15.18 -4.83
C ARG A 35 26.55 -16.55 -5.39
N PRO A 36 26.80 -16.66 -6.71
CA PRO A 36 27.45 -17.83 -7.29
C PRO A 36 28.78 -18.13 -6.58
N ARG A 37 29.07 -19.41 -6.32
CA ARG A 37 30.32 -19.83 -5.66
C ARG A 37 31.59 -19.35 -6.38
N ASP A 38 31.51 -19.19 -7.68
CA ASP A 38 32.61 -18.77 -8.54
C ASP A 38 32.63 -17.26 -8.81
N ALA A 39 31.78 -16.46 -8.14
CA ALA A 39 31.65 -15.03 -8.40
C ALA A 39 32.95 -14.24 -8.19
N ILE A 40 33.89 -14.71 -7.37
CA ILE A 40 35.21 -14.06 -7.24
C ILE A 40 36.06 -14.26 -8.50
N ALA A 41 35.99 -15.43 -9.13
CA ALA A 41 36.72 -15.72 -10.37
C ALA A 41 35.98 -15.17 -11.60
N ARG A 42 34.65 -15.06 -11.52
CA ARG A 42 33.75 -14.55 -12.55
C ARG A 42 32.75 -13.57 -11.93
N PRO A 43 33.15 -12.30 -11.74
CA PRO A 43 32.27 -11.29 -11.15
C PRO A 43 30.95 -11.15 -11.90
N VAL A 44 29.87 -10.90 -11.15
CA VAL A 44 28.50 -10.81 -11.64
C VAL A 44 27.87 -9.49 -11.22
N PRO A 45 26.83 -8.99 -11.91
CA PRO A 45 26.11 -7.82 -11.44
C PRO A 45 25.35 -8.14 -10.15
N ALA A 46 25.10 -7.10 -9.36
CA ALA A 46 24.43 -7.23 -8.07
C ALA A 46 22.99 -6.72 -8.10
N ILE A 47 22.15 -7.24 -7.20
CA ILE A 47 20.76 -6.80 -6.96
C ILE A 47 20.64 -6.45 -5.48
N LEU A 48 20.31 -5.19 -5.19
CA LEU A 48 20.13 -4.67 -3.83
C LEU A 48 18.65 -4.61 -3.45
N GLU A 49 18.31 -5.10 -2.25
CA GLU A 49 17.09 -4.75 -1.53
C GLU A 49 17.46 -4.10 -0.18
N TYR A 50 16.86 -2.94 0.13
CA TYR A 50 17.22 -2.07 1.26
C TYR A 50 15.97 -1.64 2.03
N ILE A 51 15.73 -2.28 3.20
CA ILE A 51 14.46 -2.19 3.95
C ILE A 51 14.64 -2.32 5.48
N PRO A 52 13.74 -1.77 6.32
CA PRO A 52 13.92 -1.72 7.77
C PRO A 52 13.40 -2.98 8.48
N TYR A 53 13.04 -4.02 7.71
CA TYR A 53 12.40 -5.23 8.23
C TYR A 53 13.42 -6.35 8.41
N SER A 54 14.03 -6.47 9.60
CA SER A 54 15.07 -7.45 9.97
C SER A 54 15.18 -8.67 9.04
N LYS A 55 16.31 -8.77 8.32
CA LYS A 55 16.67 -9.96 7.51
C LYS A 55 16.71 -11.24 8.32
N ARG A 56 16.92 -11.12 9.62
CA ARG A 56 17.16 -12.26 10.49
C ARG A 56 15.91 -13.08 10.71
N HIS A 57 14.75 -12.44 10.84
CA HIS A 57 13.50 -13.12 11.16
C HIS A 57 12.27 -12.61 10.39
N MET A 58 12.16 -11.31 10.07
CA MET A 58 10.93 -10.76 9.46
C MET A 58 10.82 -11.11 7.99
N THR A 59 11.91 -10.94 7.23
CA THR A 59 11.91 -11.22 5.78
C THR A 59 12.58 -12.55 5.42
N ARG A 60 13.05 -13.31 6.41
CA ARG A 60 13.87 -14.53 6.21
C ARG A 60 13.26 -15.50 5.20
N GLU A 61 11.98 -15.83 5.34
CA GLU A 61 11.30 -16.76 4.43
C GLU A 61 11.23 -16.21 3.01
N ARG A 62 10.78 -14.96 2.86
CA ARG A 62 10.66 -14.26 1.57
C ARG A 62 12.02 -14.15 0.88
N ASP A 63 13.04 -13.75 1.63
CA ASP A 63 14.38 -13.52 1.09
C ASP A 63 14.98 -14.83 0.57
N ALA A 64 14.80 -15.92 1.32
CA ALA A 64 15.24 -17.26 0.93
C ALA A 64 14.48 -17.85 -0.27
N ARG A 65 13.28 -17.36 -0.58
CA ARG A 65 12.54 -17.73 -1.80
C ARG A 65 13.06 -16.99 -3.05
N MET A 66 13.51 -15.75 -2.89
CA MET A 66 13.82 -14.86 -4.01
C MET A 66 15.32 -14.76 -4.32
N HIS A 67 16.14 -14.48 -3.31
CA HIS A 67 17.54 -14.10 -3.50
C HIS A 67 18.41 -15.28 -3.94
N PRO A 68 18.28 -16.50 -3.38
CA PRO A 68 19.00 -17.67 -3.89
C PRO A 68 18.62 -18.03 -5.33
N TYR A 69 17.34 -17.85 -5.70
CA TYR A 69 16.87 -18.08 -7.07
C TYR A 69 17.59 -17.14 -8.05
N LEU A 70 17.56 -15.83 -7.80
CA LEU A 70 18.26 -14.86 -8.66
C LEU A 70 19.77 -15.08 -8.65
N ALA A 71 20.36 -15.38 -7.49
CA ALA A 71 21.79 -15.61 -7.37
C ALA A 71 22.25 -16.81 -8.22
N ALA A 72 21.47 -17.89 -8.22
CA ALA A 72 21.74 -19.05 -9.05
C ALA A 72 21.72 -18.75 -10.56
N HIS A 73 21.05 -17.68 -10.98
CA HIS A 73 21.00 -17.23 -12.37
C HIS A 73 22.07 -16.17 -12.71
N GLY A 74 23.15 -16.12 -11.91
CA GLY A 74 24.33 -15.31 -12.18
C GLY A 74 24.17 -13.85 -11.76
N TYR A 75 23.70 -13.65 -10.52
CA TYR A 75 23.62 -12.35 -9.85
C TYR A 75 24.18 -12.47 -8.43
N ALA A 76 24.67 -11.37 -7.85
CA ALA A 76 24.90 -11.29 -6.42
C ALA A 76 23.74 -10.54 -5.76
N CYS A 77 22.94 -11.19 -4.93
CA CYS A 77 21.80 -10.56 -4.29
C CYS A 77 22.20 -10.11 -2.88
N VAL A 78 21.91 -8.87 -2.54
CA VAL A 78 22.33 -8.22 -1.29
C VAL A 78 21.10 -7.63 -0.61
N ARG A 79 20.73 -8.18 0.55
CA ARG A 79 19.62 -7.68 1.36
C ARG A 79 20.15 -6.97 2.59
N VAL A 80 19.88 -5.68 2.71
CA VAL A 80 20.51 -4.77 3.68
C VAL A 80 19.48 -4.27 4.69
N ASP A 81 19.81 -4.38 5.98
CA ASP A 81 19.04 -3.74 7.05
C ASP A 81 19.37 -2.26 7.05
N LEU A 82 18.35 -1.41 7.06
CA LEU A 82 18.56 0.03 7.26
C LEU A 82 19.27 0.33 8.57
N ARG A 83 19.91 1.50 8.63
CA ARG A 83 20.40 2.11 9.87
C ARG A 83 19.32 2.01 10.95
N GLY A 84 19.73 1.55 12.12
CA GLY A 84 18.84 1.38 13.29
C GLY A 84 17.81 0.26 13.19
N SER A 85 17.85 -0.56 12.15
CA SER A 85 17.00 -1.74 12.01
C SER A 85 17.81 -3.03 11.97
N GLY A 86 17.18 -4.15 12.32
CA GLY A 86 17.82 -5.47 12.36
C GLY A 86 19.16 -5.42 13.09
N GLU A 87 20.24 -5.86 12.43
CA GLU A 87 21.59 -5.86 13.00
C GLU A 87 22.40 -4.58 12.72
N SER A 88 21.89 -3.62 11.93
CA SER A 88 22.62 -2.40 11.60
C SER A 88 22.79 -1.45 12.78
N ASP A 89 23.90 -0.71 12.80
CA ASP A 89 24.15 0.30 13.82
C ASP A 89 23.15 1.49 13.68
N GLY A 90 23.00 2.30 14.73
CA GLY A 90 22.24 3.56 14.70
C GLY A 90 20.76 3.46 15.10
N ILE A 91 19.98 4.48 14.70
CA ILE A 91 18.57 4.68 15.07
C ILE A 91 17.74 4.95 13.82
N LEU A 92 16.55 4.35 13.74
CA LEU A 92 15.55 4.63 12.71
C LEU A 92 14.47 5.54 13.32
N ALA A 93 14.59 6.85 13.08
CA ALA A 93 13.76 7.86 13.74
C ALA A 93 12.51 8.28 12.94
N ASP A 94 12.49 8.02 11.63
CA ASP A 94 11.38 8.35 10.74
C ASP A 94 11.57 7.67 9.37
N GLN A 95 10.62 7.84 8.47
CA GLN A 95 10.66 7.31 7.11
C GLN A 95 11.45 8.18 6.13
N TYR A 96 12.23 7.51 5.28
CA TYR A 96 12.86 8.06 4.08
C TYR A 96 13.76 9.28 4.32
N ARG A 97 14.38 9.40 5.49
CA ARG A 97 15.21 10.57 5.84
C ARG A 97 16.41 10.70 4.89
N GLU A 98 16.94 11.92 4.75
CA GLU A 98 18.16 12.16 3.95
C GLU A 98 19.30 11.19 4.28
N GLN A 99 19.54 10.92 5.57
CA GLN A 99 20.57 9.97 6.00
C GLN A 99 20.34 8.55 5.46
N GLU A 100 19.09 8.09 5.39
CA GLU A 100 18.74 6.79 4.83
C GLU A 100 19.04 6.74 3.32
N LEU A 101 18.76 7.82 2.59
CA LEU A 101 19.06 7.90 1.16
C LEU A 101 20.57 7.94 0.90
N ASP A 102 21.32 8.69 1.70
CA ASP A 102 22.79 8.75 1.65
C ASP A 102 23.43 7.39 1.96
N ASP A 103 22.89 6.67 2.95
CA ASP A 103 23.30 5.31 3.29
C ASP A 103 23.02 4.34 2.13
N GLY A 104 21.87 4.47 1.47
CA GLY A 104 21.53 3.69 0.27
C GLY A 104 22.49 3.92 -0.89
N VAL A 105 22.87 5.18 -1.16
CA VAL A 105 23.89 5.52 -2.17
C VAL A 105 25.25 4.92 -1.82
N GLN A 106 25.66 4.98 -0.55
CA GLN A 106 26.91 4.36 -0.08
C GLN A 106 26.87 2.83 -0.19
N ALA A 107 25.73 2.20 0.12
CA ALA A 107 25.56 0.77 -0.04
C ALA A 107 25.72 0.34 -1.51
N VAL A 108 25.11 1.07 -2.46
CA VAL A 108 25.29 0.83 -3.91
C VAL A 108 26.77 0.93 -4.30
N ALA A 109 27.48 1.97 -3.84
CA ALA A 109 28.89 2.17 -4.13
C ALA A 109 29.77 1.05 -3.53
N TRP A 110 29.49 0.64 -2.29
CA TRP A 110 30.22 -0.45 -1.63
C TRP A 110 30.02 -1.78 -2.35
N ILE A 111 28.79 -2.10 -2.74
CA ILE A 111 28.46 -3.33 -3.48
C ILE A 111 29.23 -3.37 -4.81
N ALA A 112 29.20 -2.27 -5.57
CA ALA A 112 29.88 -2.18 -6.86
C ALA A 112 31.41 -2.34 -6.77
N ALA A 113 32.00 -2.04 -5.60
CA ALA A 113 33.44 -2.15 -5.36
C ALA A 113 33.88 -3.56 -4.92
N GLN A 114 32.95 -4.49 -4.66
CA GLN A 114 33.30 -5.81 -4.17
C GLN A 114 33.94 -6.68 -5.28
N PRO A 115 34.90 -7.57 -4.96
CA PRO A 115 35.60 -8.39 -5.96
C PRO A 115 34.70 -9.40 -6.68
N TRP A 116 33.50 -9.66 -6.16
CA TRP A 116 32.50 -10.52 -6.77
C TRP A 116 31.48 -9.76 -7.62
N CYS A 117 31.51 -8.43 -7.61
CA CYS A 117 30.62 -7.58 -8.40
C CYS A 117 31.34 -7.11 -9.68
N ASP A 118 30.64 -7.09 -10.81
CA ASP A 118 31.17 -6.55 -12.07
C ASP A 118 31.09 -5.01 -12.19
N GLY A 119 30.61 -4.35 -11.13
CA GLY A 119 30.39 -2.90 -11.04
C GLY A 119 28.97 -2.46 -11.39
N GLY A 120 28.12 -3.35 -11.91
CA GLY A 120 26.70 -3.08 -12.17
C GLY A 120 25.83 -3.46 -10.97
N VAL A 121 24.95 -2.54 -10.55
CA VAL A 121 23.98 -2.77 -9.47
C VAL A 121 22.58 -2.48 -10.00
N GLY A 122 21.63 -3.39 -9.75
CA GLY A 122 20.20 -3.13 -9.82
C GLY A 122 19.61 -3.00 -8.43
N MET A 123 18.46 -2.34 -8.29
CA MET A 123 17.75 -2.24 -7.02
C MET A 123 16.31 -2.69 -7.16
N VAL A 124 15.82 -3.47 -6.19
CA VAL A 124 14.47 -3.99 -6.15
C VAL A 124 13.90 -3.86 -4.75
N GLY A 125 12.60 -3.62 -4.67
CA GLY A 125 11.89 -3.70 -3.41
C GLY A 125 10.38 -3.62 -3.59
N ILE A 126 9.68 -4.02 -2.54
CA ILE A 126 8.24 -3.83 -2.37
C ILE A 126 7.99 -2.90 -1.19
N SER A 127 6.92 -2.11 -1.24
CA SER A 127 6.63 -1.15 -0.18
C SER A 127 7.83 -0.22 -0.04
N TRP A 128 8.25 0.08 1.20
CA TRP A 128 9.49 0.77 1.57
C TRP A 128 10.68 0.55 0.62
N GLY A 129 10.97 -0.71 0.25
CA GLY A 129 12.09 -1.01 -0.65
C GLY A 129 11.89 -0.46 -2.08
N GLY A 130 10.64 -0.40 -2.54
CA GLY A 130 10.24 0.27 -3.78
C GLY A 130 10.37 1.80 -3.69
N PHE A 131 9.89 2.41 -2.59
CA PHE A 131 10.11 3.85 -2.35
C PHE A 131 11.60 4.19 -2.39
N ASN A 132 12.42 3.43 -1.64
CA ASN A 132 13.86 3.59 -1.64
C ASN A 132 14.49 3.36 -3.01
N ALA A 133 13.99 2.41 -3.81
CA ALA A 133 14.50 2.20 -5.17
C ALA A 133 14.30 3.45 -6.04
N LEU A 134 13.13 4.10 -5.96
CA LEU A 134 12.86 5.36 -6.65
C LEU A 134 13.71 6.52 -6.11
N GLN A 135 13.75 6.71 -4.80
CA GLN A 135 14.44 7.81 -4.14
C GLN A 135 15.97 7.74 -4.32
N VAL A 136 16.56 6.56 -4.15
CA VAL A 136 18.00 6.34 -4.40
C VAL A 136 18.32 6.49 -5.90
N ALA A 137 17.44 6.05 -6.80
CA ALA A 137 17.63 6.27 -8.23
C ALA A 137 17.65 7.77 -8.60
N ALA A 138 16.84 8.60 -7.95
CA ALA A 138 16.86 10.05 -8.12
C ALA A 138 18.17 10.70 -7.65
N ARG A 139 18.92 10.06 -6.74
CA ARG A 139 20.27 10.48 -6.32
C ARG A 139 21.37 10.09 -7.33
N ARG A 140 21.04 9.34 -8.38
CA ARG A 140 21.90 8.97 -9.52
C ARG A 140 23.24 8.31 -9.15
N PRO A 141 23.28 7.30 -8.26
CA PRO A 141 24.50 6.56 -8.00
C PRO A 141 25.04 5.92 -9.30
N PRO A 142 26.32 6.16 -9.70
CA PRO A 142 26.82 5.76 -11.01
C PRO A 142 26.76 4.25 -11.31
N ALA A 143 26.80 3.42 -10.28
CA ALA A 143 26.74 1.97 -10.41
C ALA A 143 25.31 1.43 -10.60
N LEU A 144 24.27 2.22 -10.28
CA LEU A 144 22.88 1.79 -10.41
C LEU A 144 22.43 1.85 -11.88
N LYS A 145 22.08 0.70 -12.46
CA LYS A 145 21.80 0.56 -13.89
C LYS A 145 20.34 0.38 -14.23
N ALA A 146 19.51 -0.12 -13.32
CA ALA A 146 18.06 -0.23 -13.45
C ALA A 146 17.41 -0.52 -12.10
N ILE A 147 16.12 -0.23 -11.97
CA ILE A 147 15.34 -0.55 -10.78
C ILE A 147 14.05 -1.31 -11.10
N ILE A 148 13.55 -2.04 -10.11
CA ILE A 148 12.18 -2.56 -10.05
C ILE A 148 11.53 -2.02 -8.78
N THR A 149 10.47 -1.25 -8.92
CA THR A 149 9.72 -0.68 -7.80
C THR A 149 8.34 -1.32 -7.71
N ALA A 150 8.05 -2.02 -6.62
CA ALA A 150 6.78 -2.72 -6.44
C ALA A 150 5.96 -2.10 -5.29
N CYS A 151 4.65 -1.91 -5.51
CA CYS A 151 3.70 -1.43 -4.51
C CYS A 151 4.23 -0.23 -3.70
N SER A 152 4.64 0.82 -4.41
CA SER A 152 5.25 2.04 -3.87
C SER A 152 4.62 3.27 -4.51
N THR A 153 4.70 4.43 -3.88
CA THR A 153 4.24 5.69 -4.48
C THR A 153 5.37 6.62 -4.90
N ASP A 154 5.07 7.49 -5.85
CA ASP A 154 5.88 8.62 -6.29
C ASP A 154 5.62 9.91 -5.49
N ASP A 155 4.55 9.94 -4.70
CA ASP A 155 4.12 11.06 -3.85
C ASP A 155 3.77 10.56 -2.44
N LEU A 156 4.45 11.06 -1.41
CA LEU A 156 4.28 10.61 -0.02
C LEU A 156 3.00 11.12 0.66
N TYR A 157 2.23 12.01 0.02
CA TYR A 157 1.01 12.59 0.59
C TYR A 157 -0.26 12.20 -0.18
N LEU A 158 -0.26 12.31 -1.51
CA LEU A 158 -1.50 12.29 -2.31
C LEU A 158 -2.38 11.04 -2.10
N ASP A 159 -1.76 9.87 -2.14
CA ASP A 159 -2.36 8.55 -2.00
C ASP A 159 -1.37 7.56 -1.36
N ASN A 160 -0.96 7.90 -0.15
CA ASN A 160 -0.09 7.10 0.71
C ASN A 160 -0.86 6.68 1.97
N MET A 161 -0.31 5.79 2.80
CA MET A 161 -0.91 5.33 4.07
C MET A 161 -1.35 6.46 5.01
N HIS A 162 -0.81 7.67 4.84
CA HIS A 162 -1.16 8.84 5.64
C HIS A 162 -2.44 9.52 5.16
N TYR A 163 -2.50 9.83 3.86
CA TYR A 163 -3.56 10.65 3.28
C TYR A 163 -3.99 10.11 1.92
N MET A 164 -5.28 10.27 1.63
CA MET A 164 -5.86 10.04 0.30
C MET A 164 -6.78 11.20 -0.05
N GLY A 165 -6.44 11.95 -1.10
CA GLY A 165 -7.21 13.13 -1.52
C GLY A 165 -7.35 14.20 -0.42
N GLY A 166 -6.37 14.27 0.49
CA GLY A 166 -6.37 15.16 1.65
C GLY A 166 -7.18 14.67 2.87
N CYS A 167 -7.79 13.48 2.81
CA CYS A 167 -8.40 12.85 3.99
C CYS A 167 -7.35 12.05 4.77
N LEU A 168 -7.33 12.16 6.11
CA LEU A 168 -6.46 11.37 6.98
C LEU A 168 -6.94 9.92 7.02
N LEU A 169 -6.12 8.99 6.51
CA LEU A 169 -6.42 7.57 6.56
C LEU A 169 -6.17 6.99 7.95
N THR A 170 -6.96 6.00 8.33
CA THR A 170 -6.71 5.24 9.56
C THR A 170 -5.45 4.36 9.47
N ASP A 171 -5.01 4.05 8.25
CA ASP A 171 -3.72 3.40 8.01
C ASP A 171 -2.53 4.27 8.50
N ASN A 172 -2.71 5.58 8.71
CA ASN A 172 -1.72 6.44 9.37
C ASN A 172 -1.42 5.94 10.80
N LEU A 173 -2.48 5.60 11.55
CA LEU A 173 -2.36 4.99 12.89
C LEU A 173 -1.84 3.54 12.80
N SER A 174 -2.35 2.75 11.85
CA SER A 174 -1.98 1.33 11.73
C SER A 174 -0.50 1.15 11.37
N GLU A 175 0.02 1.94 10.42
CA GLU A 175 1.40 1.85 9.97
C GLU A 175 2.37 2.49 10.97
N SER A 176 2.01 3.61 11.61
CA SER A 176 2.83 4.16 12.71
C SER A 176 2.97 3.17 13.86
N THR A 177 1.90 2.45 14.20
CA THR A 177 1.94 1.38 15.20
C THR A 177 2.83 0.22 14.76
N THR A 178 2.72 -0.19 13.49
CA THR A 178 3.56 -1.26 12.93
C THR A 178 5.05 -0.91 13.07
N MET A 179 5.42 0.33 12.73
CA MET A 179 6.80 0.81 12.87
C MET A 179 7.21 1.03 14.32
N PHE A 180 6.32 1.51 15.18
CA PHE A 180 6.58 1.63 16.62
C PHE A 180 6.93 0.27 17.24
N SER A 181 6.20 -0.78 16.82
CA SER A 181 6.50 -2.16 17.21
C SER A 181 7.80 -2.69 16.59
N ILE A 182 8.05 -2.46 15.30
CA ILE A 182 9.27 -2.93 14.62
C ILE A 182 10.53 -2.28 15.21
N ASN A 183 10.52 -0.97 15.44
CA ASN A 183 11.65 -0.23 15.99
C ASN A 183 11.97 -0.62 17.43
N SER A 184 11.03 -1.26 18.13
CA SER A 184 11.24 -1.84 19.46
C SER A 184 11.98 -3.20 19.44
N CYS A 185 12.20 -3.81 18.27
CA CYS A 185 12.84 -5.12 18.18
C CYS A 185 14.36 -5.04 18.48
N PRO A 186 14.90 -6.00 19.27
CA PRO A 186 16.34 -6.08 19.51
C PRO A 186 17.09 -6.63 18.28
N PRO A 187 18.37 -6.26 18.10
CA PRO A 187 19.26 -7.00 17.20
C PRO A 187 19.53 -8.41 17.76
N ASP A 188 19.86 -9.37 16.88
CA ASP A 188 20.15 -10.75 17.30
C ASP A 188 21.52 -10.85 18.01
N PRO A 189 21.58 -11.30 19.29
CA PRO A 189 22.83 -11.46 20.03
C PRO A 189 23.84 -12.40 19.37
N ALA A 190 23.39 -13.37 18.57
CA ALA A 190 24.30 -14.28 17.86
C ALA A 190 25.07 -13.59 16.72
N LEU A 191 24.61 -12.42 16.25
CA LEU A 191 25.26 -11.66 15.18
C LEU A 191 26.03 -10.45 15.70
N VAL A 192 25.49 -9.74 16.70
CA VAL A 192 26.11 -8.52 17.23
C VAL A 192 26.83 -8.70 18.57
N GLY A 193 26.75 -9.90 19.18
CA GLY A 193 27.40 -10.21 20.45
C GLY A 193 26.83 -9.38 21.61
N GLU A 194 27.65 -9.15 22.64
CA GLU A 194 27.25 -8.46 23.89
C GLU A 194 26.70 -7.04 23.71
N GLN A 195 26.94 -6.41 22.55
CA GLN A 195 26.45 -5.07 22.23
C GLN A 195 24.94 -5.03 21.97
N TRP A 196 24.30 -6.19 21.75
CA TRP A 196 22.87 -6.28 21.40
C TRP A 196 21.98 -5.50 22.37
N ARG A 197 22.32 -5.55 23.67
CA ARG A 197 21.51 -4.97 24.74
C ARG A 197 21.63 -3.46 24.79
N GLU A 198 22.82 -2.92 24.55
CA GLU A 198 23.06 -1.48 24.46
C GLU A 198 22.35 -0.90 23.24
N MET A 199 22.53 -1.52 22.07
CA MET A 199 21.84 -1.14 20.84
C MET A 199 20.31 -1.17 21.00
N TRP A 200 19.78 -2.21 21.66
CA TRP A 200 18.35 -2.32 21.89
C TRP A 200 17.81 -1.21 22.78
N LEU A 201 18.46 -0.92 23.91
CA LEU A 201 18.04 0.15 24.82
C LEU A 201 18.15 1.53 24.16
N ASP A 202 19.18 1.76 23.35
CA ASP A 202 19.34 2.99 22.57
C ASP A 202 18.17 3.18 21.59
N ARG A 203 17.78 2.12 20.87
CA ARG A 203 16.61 2.14 19.97
C ARG A 203 15.29 2.37 20.69
N LEU A 204 15.07 1.72 21.83
CA LEU A 204 13.86 1.93 22.65
C LEU A 204 13.74 3.38 23.12
N GLU A 205 14.86 4.03 23.46
CA GLU A 205 14.87 5.42 23.89
C GLU A 205 14.67 6.39 22.71
N ASN A 206 15.38 6.17 21.60
CA ASN A 206 15.62 7.20 20.59
C ASN A 206 14.85 7.05 19.27
N SER A 207 14.17 5.93 19.01
CA SER A 207 13.41 5.75 17.74
C SER A 207 12.13 6.60 17.64
N GLY A 208 11.61 7.07 18.78
CA GLY A 208 10.44 7.96 18.85
C GLY A 208 9.10 7.30 18.52
N LEU A 209 8.06 8.12 18.41
CA LEU A 209 6.71 7.75 18.00
C LEU A 209 6.39 8.47 16.68
N TRP A 210 6.34 7.74 15.57
CA TRP A 210 6.25 8.36 14.24
C TRP A 210 4.91 9.03 13.95
N LEU A 211 3.86 8.65 14.68
CA LEU A 211 2.57 9.33 14.60
C LEU A 211 2.67 10.82 15.01
N ASP A 212 3.66 11.20 15.81
CA ASP A 212 3.89 12.58 16.24
C ASP A 212 4.20 13.51 15.05
N PRO A 213 5.32 13.35 14.31
CA PRO A 213 5.56 14.19 13.13
C PRO A 213 4.46 14.06 12.08
N TRP A 214 3.85 12.88 11.91
CA TRP A 214 2.81 12.69 10.89
C TRP A 214 1.54 13.51 11.17
N LEU A 215 1.13 13.65 12.44
CA LEU A 215 -0.01 14.50 12.82
C LEU A 215 0.35 15.98 12.91
N GLN A 216 1.62 16.35 12.97
CA GLN A 216 2.05 17.75 12.81
C GLN A 216 1.96 18.22 11.36
N HIS A 217 2.16 17.31 10.39
CA HIS A 217 2.21 17.62 8.96
C HIS A 217 0.91 17.25 8.23
N GLN A 218 -0.20 17.92 8.59
CA GLN A 218 -1.54 17.63 8.03
C GLN A 218 -1.77 18.11 6.58
N ARG A 219 -0.84 18.90 6.04
CA ARG A 219 -0.84 19.42 4.66
C ARG A 219 0.35 18.89 3.88
N ARG A 220 0.31 18.99 2.55
CA ARG A 220 1.43 18.60 1.67
C ARG A 220 2.57 19.64 1.68
N ASP A 221 3.23 19.81 2.82
CA ASP A 221 4.35 20.72 3.02
C ASP A 221 5.73 20.07 2.70
N ASP A 222 6.82 20.72 3.09
CA ASP A 222 8.20 20.28 2.83
C ASP A 222 8.52 18.90 3.41
N TYR A 223 7.85 18.48 4.48
CA TYR A 223 8.05 17.17 5.08
C TYR A 223 7.71 16.05 4.09
N TRP A 224 6.59 16.19 3.37
CA TRP A 224 6.16 15.21 2.37
C TRP A 224 6.89 15.34 1.03
N ARG A 225 7.26 16.57 0.65
CA ARG A 225 7.97 16.84 -0.61
C ARG A 225 9.34 16.18 -0.68
N HIS A 226 10.10 16.19 0.42
CA HIS A 226 11.49 15.76 0.46
C HIS A 226 11.73 14.35 -0.14
N GLY A 227 10.86 13.39 0.17
CA GLY A 227 10.95 12.01 -0.31
C GLY A 227 10.06 11.68 -1.51
N SER A 228 9.33 12.66 -2.05
CA SER A 228 8.44 12.47 -3.20
C SER A 228 9.21 12.64 -4.50
N VAL A 229 9.32 11.59 -5.31
CA VAL A 229 10.05 11.67 -6.60
C VAL A 229 9.27 12.38 -7.68
N CYS A 230 7.97 12.63 -7.48
CA CYS A 230 7.15 13.44 -8.38
C CYS A 230 7.60 14.90 -8.46
N GLU A 231 8.39 15.39 -7.51
CA GLU A 231 8.98 16.73 -7.54
C GLU A 231 9.96 16.91 -8.72
N ASP A 232 10.68 15.85 -9.10
CA ASP A 232 11.55 15.83 -10.30
C ASP A 232 11.72 14.40 -10.82
N TYR A 233 10.80 13.95 -11.68
CA TYR A 233 10.93 12.68 -12.39
C TYR A 233 12.19 12.61 -13.28
N GLY A 234 12.77 13.74 -13.68
CA GLY A 234 13.98 13.82 -14.50
C GLY A 234 15.26 13.48 -13.74
N ALA A 235 15.21 13.48 -12.40
CA ALA A 235 16.31 13.03 -11.56
C ALA A 235 16.58 11.52 -11.72
N ILE A 236 15.57 10.73 -12.08
CA ILE A 236 15.71 9.29 -12.33
C ILE A 236 16.23 9.08 -13.77
N GLN A 237 17.45 8.55 -13.87
CA GLN A 237 18.15 8.39 -15.15
C GLN A 237 18.37 6.93 -15.57
N CYS A 238 18.07 5.98 -14.68
CA CYS A 238 18.10 4.55 -15.00
C CYS A 238 16.70 4.03 -15.37
N PRO A 239 16.60 2.96 -16.18
CA PRO A 239 15.34 2.27 -16.48
C PRO A 239 14.56 1.83 -15.25
N VAL A 240 13.22 1.86 -15.35
CA VAL A 240 12.30 1.56 -14.24
C VAL A 240 11.25 0.53 -14.68
N MET A 241 11.14 -0.59 -13.98
CA MET A 241 9.93 -1.40 -14.00
C MET A 241 9.09 -1.07 -12.76
N THR A 242 7.87 -0.59 -12.96
CA THR A 242 6.91 -0.30 -11.89
C THR A 242 5.86 -1.40 -11.80
N VAL A 243 5.61 -1.90 -10.60
CA VAL A 243 4.76 -3.06 -10.35
C VAL A 243 3.73 -2.72 -9.27
N GLY A 244 2.48 -3.12 -9.46
CA GLY A 244 1.41 -2.92 -8.46
C GLY A 244 0.35 -4.01 -8.55
N GLY A 245 -0.72 -3.88 -7.78
CA GLY A 245 -1.86 -4.80 -7.86
C GLY A 245 -3.16 -4.12 -7.46
N TRP A 246 -4.30 -4.47 -8.06
CA TRP A 246 -5.56 -3.72 -7.89
C TRP A 246 -6.11 -3.63 -6.46
N ALA A 247 -5.74 -4.57 -5.59
CA ALA A 247 -6.13 -4.54 -4.17
C ALA A 247 -5.10 -3.80 -3.28
N ASP A 248 -3.99 -3.34 -3.87
CA ASP A 248 -2.92 -2.58 -3.23
C ASP A 248 -3.24 -1.08 -3.16
N GLY A 249 -2.84 -0.42 -2.07
CA GLY A 249 -3.04 1.01 -1.85
C GLY A 249 -2.26 1.92 -2.81
N TYR A 250 -1.16 1.44 -3.40
CA TYR A 250 -0.22 2.24 -4.20
C TYR A 250 -0.39 2.09 -5.71
N THR A 251 -1.47 1.47 -6.18
CA THR A 251 -1.72 1.17 -7.60
C THR A 251 -1.58 2.38 -8.53
N ASN A 252 -2.02 3.56 -8.09
CA ASN A 252 -2.07 4.76 -8.93
C ASN A 252 -0.68 5.22 -9.39
N ALA A 253 0.34 5.03 -8.56
CA ALA A 253 1.70 5.48 -8.85
C ALA A 253 2.30 4.80 -10.09
N VAL A 254 1.91 3.55 -10.37
CA VAL A 254 2.32 2.84 -11.60
C VAL A 254 1.98 3.69 -12.83
N PHE A 255 0.76 4.21 -12.89
CA PHE A 255 0.28 4.98 -14.03
C PHE A 255 0.95 6.36 -14.12
N ARG A 256 1.13 7.06 -12.99
CA ARG A 256 1.84 8.35 -12.94
C ARG A 256 3.30 8.24 -13.35
N LEU A 257 4.01 7.23 -12.87
CA LEU A 257 5.41 6.95 -13.25
C LEU A 257 5.54 6.66 -14.75
N LEU A 258 4.62 5.85 -15.31
CA LEU A 258 4.58 5.56 -16.74
C LEU A 258 4.21 6.75 -17.61
N GLU A 259 3.52 7.74 -17.07
CA GLU A 259 3.23 8.99 -17.76
C GLU A 259 4.45 9.92 -17.73
N HIS A 260 5.05 10.15 -16.56
CA HIS A 260 5.98 11.28 -16.39
C HIS A 260 7.48 11.00 -16.52
N LEU A 261 7.98 9.82 -16.15
CA LEU A 261 9.39 9.43 -16.36
C LEU A 261 9.85 9.63 -17.84
N GLN A 262 11.13 9.77 -18.13
CA GLN A 262 11.60 9.87 -19.54
C GLN A 262 12.62 8.80 -19.92
N VAL A 263 12.85 7.86 -19.00
CA VAL A 263 13.71 6.70 -19.16
C VAL A 263 12.92 5.52 -19.75
N PRO A 264 13.61 4.48 -20.26
CA PRO A 264 12.96 3.20 -20.57
C PRO A 264 12.18 2.68 -19.35
N ARG A 265 10.91 2.36 -19.54
CA ARG A 265 10.01 2.01 -18.44
C ARG A 265 8.93 1.02 -18.83
N GLN A 266 8.54 0.19 -17.87
CA GLN A 266 7.47 -0.78 -18.01
C GLN A 266 6.59 -0.83 -16.77
N GLY A 267 5.31 -1.13 -16.95
CA GLY A 267 4.32 -1.31 -15.89
C GLY A 267 3.75 -2.71 -15.89
N LEU A 268 3.52 -3.22 -14.69
CA LEU A 268 2.88 -4.51 -14.46
C LEU A 268 1.88 -4.38 -13.32
N VAL A 269 0.60 -4.62 -13.59
CA VAL A 269 -0.45 -4.57 -12.55
C VAL A 269 -1.31 -5.81 -12.57
N GLY A 270 -1.27 -6.60 -11.51
CA GLY A 270 -2.10 -7.80 -11.36
C GLY A 270 -3.30 -7.57 -10.45
N PRO A 271 -4.08 -8.63 -10.13
CA PRO A 271 -5.17 -8.55 -9.16
C PRO A 271 -4.73 -8.54 -7.69
N TRP A 272 -3.42 -8.45 -7.45
CA TRP A 272 -2.82 -8.71 -6.16
C TRP A 272 -3.10 -7.59 -5.15
N GLY A 273 -3.03 -7.92 -3.85
CA GLY A 273 -2.78 -6.95 -2.79
C GLY A 273 -1.30 -6.61 -2.68
N HIS A 274 -0.86 -6.23 -1.49
CA HIS A 274 0.51 -5.80 -1.16
C HIS A 274 1.51 -6.96 -1.12
N LYS A 275 1.72 -7.60 -2.28
CA LYS A 275 2.56 -8.78 -2.47
C LYS A 275 3.36 -8.68 -3.76
N TYR A 276 4.53 -9.33 -3.77
CA TYR A 276 5.24 -9.55 -5.03
C TYR A 276 4.41 -10.47 -5.95
N PRO A 277 4.44 -10.28 -7.28
CA PRO A 277 3.57 -11.01 -8.20
C PRO A 277 3.71 -12.55 -8.22
N HIS A 278 4.86 -13.11 -7.81
CA HIS A 278 5.05 -14.57 -7.69
C HIS A 278 4.43 -15.17 -6.42
N LEU A 279 4.12 -14.32 -5.44
CA LEU A 279 3.32 -14.61 -4.25
C LEU A 279 1.92 -13.97 -4.35
N GLY A 280 1.52 -13.60 -5.57
CA GLY A 280 0.36 -12.78 -5.84
C GLY A 280 -0.93 -13.40 -5.32
N MET A 281 -1.57 -12.70 -4.39
CA MET A 281 -2.90 -13.02 -3.88
C MET A 281 -3.74 -11.73 -3.88
N PRO A 282 -5.03 -11.78 -4.20
CA PRO A 282 -5.68 -12.86 -4.96
C PRO A 282 -4.92 -13.20 -6.25
N GLY A 283 -4.96 -14.47 -6.67
CA GLY A 283 -4.32 -14.91 -7.90
C GLY A 283 -4.99 -14.35 -9.18
N PRO A 284 -4.41 -14.63 -10.37
CA PRO A 284 -3.27 -15.53 -10.55
C PRO A 284 -1.94 -14.89 -10.16
N ALA A 285 -1.10 -15.67 -9.49
CA ALA A 285 0.32 -15.36 -9.34
C ALA A 285 1.05 -15.66 -10.66
N ILE A 286 2.14 -14.95 -10.94
CA ILE A 286 2.92 -15.09 -12.18
C ILE A 286 4.40 -15.38 -11.90
N GLY A 287 5.11 -15.85 -12.93
CA GLY A 287 6.56 -16.00 -12.99
C GLY A 287 7.36 -14.70 -12.85
N PHE A 288 7.22 -14.01 -11.72
CA PHE A 288 7.82 -12.71 -11.51
C PHE A 288 9.34 -12.78 -11.41
N LEU A 289 9.89 -13.81 -10.76
CA LEU A 289 11.34 -13.95 -10.68
C LEU A 289 11.93 -14.17 -12.08
N GLN A 290 11.20 -14.84 -12.97
CA GLN A 290 11.57 -14.98 -14.38
C GLN A 290 11.49 -13.66 -15.14
N GLU A 291 10.45 -12.85 -14.91
CA GLU A 291 10.35 -11.50 -15.47
C GLU A 291 11.47 -10.58 -14.97
N GLN A 292 11.82 -10.68 -13.69
CA GLN A 292 12.98 -10.00 -13.12
C GLN A 292 14.27 -10.42 -13.83
N LEU A 293 14.51 -11.72 -14.03
CA LEU A 293 15.69 -12.19 -14.77
C LEU A 293 15.75 -11.61 -16.19
N ARG A 294 14.63 -11.50 -16.89
CA ARG A 294 14.58 -10.89 -18.23
C ARG A 294 14.91 -9.41 -18.21
N TRP A 295 14.46 -8.69 -17.19
CA TRP A 295 14.76 -7.26 -16.98
C TRP A 295 16.23 -7.05 -16.62
N TRP A 296 16.75 -7.83 -15.67
CA TRP A 296 18.13 -7.76 -15.23
C TRP A 296 19.11 -8.19 -16.32
N ASP A 297 18.81 -9.26 -17.06
CA ASP A 297 19.68 -9.71 -18.15
C ASP A 297 19.78 -8.64 -19.25
N HIS A 298 18.71 -7.86 -19.45
CA HIS A 298 18.72 -6.75 -20.39
C HIS A 298 19.59 -5.58 -19.91
N TRP A 299 19.34 -5.07 -18.71
CA TRP A 299 19.96 -3.83 -18.25
C TRP A 299 21.32 -3.99 -17.56
N LEU A 300 21.56 -5.13 -16.92
CA LEU A 300 22.80 -5.41 -16.21
C LEU A 300 23.78 -6.23 -17.06
N LYS A 301 23.28 -7.09 -17.97
CA LYS A 301 24.13 -7.97 -18.79
C LYS A 301 24.10 -7.65 -20.30
N GLY A 302 23.33 -6.65 -20.73
CA GLY A 302 23.25 -6.22 -22.13
C GLY A 302 22.65 -7.25 -23.09
N ARG A 303 21.84 -8.20 -22.59
CA ARG A 303 21.22 -9.26 -23.41
C ARG A 303 19.89 -8.78 -24.01
N ASP A 304 19.62 -9.13 -25.26
CA ASP A 304 18.28 -8.91 -25.83
C ASP A 304 17.32 -10.03 -25.34
N THR A 305 16.51 -9.70 -24.34
CA THR A 305 15.48 -10.60 -23.77
C THR A 305 14.10 -10.36 -24.37
N GLY A 306 13.99 -9.42 -25.32
CA GLY A 306 12.74 -8.96 -25.91
C GLY A 306 11.81 -8.19 -24.99
N ILE A 307 12.17 -7.99 -23.71
CA ILE A 307 11.28 -7.39 -22.72
C ILE A 307 10.80 -6.00 -23.14
N MET A 308 11.66 -5.20 -23.78
CA MET A 308 11.31 -3.85 -24.25
C MET A 308 10.46 -3.79 -25.53
N ARG A 309 10.17 -4.94 -26.18
CA ARG A 309 9.25 -5.02 -27.33
C ARG A 309 7.80 -5.29 -26.91
N GLU A 310 7.59 -5.67 -25.65
CA GLU A 310 6.28 -5.94 -25.09
C GLU A 310 5.51 -4.63 -24.79
N PRO A 311 4.20 -4.69 -24.53
CA PRO A 311 3.44 -3.52 -24.11
C PRO A 311 4.11 -2.78 -22.94
N MET A 312 4.10 -1.44 -23.00
CA MET A 312 4.62 -0.59 -21.93
C MET A 312 3.95 -0.89 -20.61
N ILE A 313 2.63 -1.11 -20.60
CA ILE A 313 1.89 -1.59 -19.44
C ILE A 313 1.17 -2.89 -19.76
N ARG A 314 1.31 -3.87 -18.86
CA ARG A 314 0.57 -5.14 -18.84
C ARG A 314 -0.27 -5.17 -17.56
N ALA A 315 -1.58 -5.31 -17.71
CA ALA A 315 -2.56 -5.12 -16.65
C ALA A 315 -3.55 -6.30 -16.62
N TRP A 316 -3.98 -6.73 -15.45
CA TRP A 316 -5.00 -7.78 -15.32
C TRP A 316 -6.40 -7.17 -15.43
N MET A 317 -7.09 -7.39 -16.54
CA MET A 317 -8.50 -7.01 -16.68
C MET A 317 -9.36 -7.98 -15.88
N GLN A 318 -9.91 -7.51 -14.76
CA GLN A 318 -10.73 -8.33 -13.87
C GLN A 318 -12.12 -8.57 -14.47
N ASP A 319 -12.62 -9.79 -14.35
CA ASP A 319 -14.03 -10.10 -14.58
C ASP A 319 -14.87 -9.78 -13.32
N SER A 320 -16.19 -9.66 -13.52
CA SER A 320 -17.14 -9.55 -12.42
C SER A 320 -17.12 -10.79 -11.53
N VAL A 321 -17.17 -10.57 -10.21
CA VAL A 321 -17.37 -11.62 -9.21
C VAL A 321 -18.29 -11.12 -8.09
N PRO A 322 -18.95 -12.03 -7.34
CA PRO A 322 -19.68 -11.66 -6.14
C PRO A 322 -18.76 -11.02 -5.08
N PRO A 323 -19.28 -10.10 -4.25
CA PRO A 323 -18.51 -9.47 -3.19
C PRO A 323 -18.17 -10.48 -2.08
N THR A 324 -16.95 -10.43 -1.60
CA THR A 324 -16.45 -11.18 -0.43
C THR A 324 -15.19 -10.49 0.07
N THR A 325 -14.90 -10.64 1.36
CA THR A 325 -13.76 -10.01 2.03
C THR A 325 -12.42 -10.73 1.78
N ALA A 326 -12.45 -11.83 1.01
CA ALA A 326 -11.26 -12.56 0.59
C ALA A 326 -11.50 -13.30 -0.73
N TYR A 327 -10.51 -13.27 -1.62
CA TYR A 327 -10.46 -14.08 -2.83
C TYR A 327 -9.15 -14.87 -2.89
N ASN A 328 -9.24 -16.16 -3.23
CA ASN A 328 -8.05 -16.93 -3.58
C ASN A 328 -7.55 -16.58 -4.99
N GLU A 329 -8.47 -16.32 -5.91
CA GLU A 329 -8.21 -15.98 -7.31
C GLU A 329 -9.22 -14.96 -7.79
N ARG A 330 -8.78 -14.03 -8.65
CA ARG A 330 -9.61 -13.07 -9.35
C ARG A 330 -9.62 -13.43 -10.84
N PRO A 331 -10.74 -13.94 -11.38
CA PRO A 331 -10.84 -14.27 -12.80
C PRO A 331 -10.66 -13.01 -13.65
N GLY A 332 -10.19 -13.23 -14.88
CA GLY A 332 -9.85 -12.16 -15.79
C GLY A 332 -8.84 -12.60 -16.83
N ARG A 333 -8.15 -11.61 -17.41
CA ARG A 333 -7.11 -11.84 -18.42
C ARG A 333 -6.10 -10.69 -18.46
N TRP A 334 -4.91 -10.96 -18.97
CA TRP A 334 -3.93 -9.92 -19.22
C TRP A 334 -4.32 -9.07 -20.44
N VAL A 335 -4.15 -7.76 -20.32
CA VAL A 335 -4.32 -6.77 -21.39
C VAL A 335 -3.12 -5.83 -21.44
N GLY A 336 -2.86 -5.19 -22.59
CA GLY A 336 -1.68 -4.32 -22.72
C GLY A 336 -1.84 -3.07 -23.57
N GLU A 337 -1.14 -2.01 -23.18
CA GLU A 337 -0.99 -0.76 -23.93
C GLU A 337 0.48 -0.52 -24.28
N THR A 338 0.74 -0.16 -25.54
CA THR A 338 2.11 0.08 -26.03
C THR A 338 2.69 1.42 -25.61
N ARG A 339 1.84 2.35 -25.14
CA ARG A 339 2.23 3.62 -24.54
C ARG A 339 1.20 4.03 -23.50
N TRP A 340 1.65 4.80 -22.51
CA TRP A 340 0.79 5.40 -21.49
C TRP A 340 1.03 6.91 -21.41
N PRO A 341 -0.02 7.74 -21.31
CA PRO A 341 -1.45 7.42 -21.45
C PRO A 341 -1.80 6.83 -22.83
N SER A 342 -2.73 5.87 -22.86
CA SER A 342 -3.10 5.21 -24.11
C SER A 342 -4.08 6.06 -24.93
N PRO A 343 -3.82 6.31 -26.22
CA PRO A 343 -4.73 7.08 -27.09
C PRO A 343 -5.99 6.31 -27.48
N ARG A 344 -6.06 5.01 -27.14
CA ARG A 344 -7.18 4.14 -27.48
C ARG A 344 -8.26 4.18 -26.42
N ILE A 345 -7.88 4.51 -25.19
CA ILE A 345 -8.80 4.65 -24.06
C ILE A 345 -9.57 5.96 -24.26
N ARG A 346 -10.90 5.89 -24.20
CA ARG A 346 -11.79 7.01 -24.45
C ARG A 346 -12.54 7.36 -23.18
N GLU A 347 -12.66 8.64 -22.92
CA GLU A 347 -13.50 9.12 -21.84
C GLU A 347 -14.97 8.98 -22.24
N GLN A 348 -15.75 8.29 -21.40
CA GLN A 348 -17.20 8.25 -21.50
C GLN A 348 -17.79 8.93 -20.28
N VAL A 349 -18.59 9.98 -20.49
CA VAL A 349 -19.14 10.84 -19.44
C VAL A 349 -20.63 10.58 -19.29
N TYR A 350 -21.08 10.47 -18.05
CA TYR A 350 -22.49 10.34 -17.66
C TYR A 350 -22.86 11.52 -16.76
N SER A 351 -23.96 12.20 -17.06
CA SER A 351 -24.57 13.16 -16.12
C SER A 351 -25.16 12.40 -14.94
N LEU A 352 -24.97 12.90 -13.71
CA LEU A 352 -25.55 12.26 -12.53
C LEU A 352 -27.08 12.35 -12.52
N ALA A 353 -27.67 13.38 -13.12
CA ALA A 353 -29.13 13.50 -13.25
C ALA A 353 -29.73 12.32 -14.04
N ASP A 354 -29.07 11.92 -15.13
CA ASP A 354 -29.52 10.79 -15.97
C ASP A 354 -29.47 9.46 -15.19
N LEU A 355 -28.45 9.28 -14.36
CA LEU A 355 -28.28 8.08 -13.53
C LEU A 355 -29.28 8.05 -12.37
N TYR A 356 -29.58 9.21 -11.77
CA TYR A 356 -30.52 9.32 -10.65
C TYR A 356 -31.96 9.05 -11.09
N ALA A 357 -32.37 9.57 -12.25
CA ALA A 357 -33.70 9.36 -12.80
C ALA A 357 -34.02 7.87 -13.06
N VAL A 358 -33.01 7.08 -13.45
CA VAL A 358 -33.15 5.62 -13.62
C VAL A 358 -33.46 4.94 -12.28
N VAL A 359 -32.74 5.31 -11.21
CA VAL A 359 -32.96 4.76 -9.86
C VAL A 359 -34.35 5.13 -9.32
N ALA A 360 -34.77 6.39 -9.48
CA ALA A 360 -36.08 6.85 -9.03
C ALA A 360 -37.25 6.24 -9.85
N GLY A 361 -36.99 5.80 -11.09
CA GLY A 361 -37.98 5.35 -12.07
C GLY A 361 -38.24 3.84 -12.14
N ASP A 362 -37.57 2.99 -11.36
CA ASP A 362 -37.78 1.51 -11.37
C ASP A 362 -39.13 1.06 -10.74
N THR A 363 -40.05 2.01 -10.48
CA THR A 363 -41.46 1.71 -10.21
C THR A 363 -42.26 1.87 -11.52
N PRO A 364 -42.95 0.83 -12.03
CA PRO A 364 -43.74 0.95 -13.25
C PRO A 364 -44.88 1.95 -13.05
N GLY A 365 -44.71 3.19 -13.53
CA GLY A 365 -45.73 4.22 -13.52
C GLY A 365 -45.31 5.63 -13.08
N VAL A 366 -44.05 5.89 -12.73
CA VAL A 366 -43.60 7.27 -12.50
C VAL A 366 -43.14 7.84 -13.85
N GLU A 367 -44.00 8.66 -14.47
CA GLU A 367 -43.60 9.53 -15.57
C GLU A 367 -42.30 10.24 -15.18
N ARG A 368 -41.32 10.28 -16.10
CA ARG A 368 -40.15 11.16 -15.98
C ARG A 368 -40.63 12.45 -15.35
N LEU A 369 -40.24 12.72 -14.10
CA LEU A 369 -40.47 14.03 -13.54
C LEU A 369 -39.70 14.96 -14.46
N ASN A 370 -40.40 15.58 -15.42
CA ASN A 370 -39.97 16.78 -16.09
C ASN A 370 -39.92 17.85 -14.98
N HIS A 371 -38.94 17.74 -14.08
CA HIS A 371 -38.38 18.92 -13.47
C HIS A 371 -37.85 19.72 -14.66
N GLY A 372 -38.39 20.93 -14.88
CA GLY A 372 -37.99 21.79 -16.00
C GLY A 372 -36.52 22.20 -15.89
N ASP A 373 -36.16 23.40 -16.34
CA ASP A 373 -34.81 23.97 -16.19
C ASP A 373 -34.31 24.16 -14.72
N GLN A 374 -34.91 23.50 -13.72
CA GLN A 374 -34.44 23.47 -12.33
C GLN A 374 -33.48 22.30 -12.12
N ASP A 375 -32.27 22.62 -11.65
CA ASP A 375 -31.24 21.66 -11.28
C ASP A 375 -31.68 20.90 -10.02
N ASP A 376 -31.72 19.57 -10.08
CA ASP A 376 -32.13 18.74 -8.93
C ASP A 376 -31.03 18.77 -7.87
N GLU A 377 -31.28 19.53 -6.79
CA GLU A 377 -30.44 19.60 -5.60
C GLU A 377 -30.75 18.41 -4.67
N LEU A 378 -29.83 17.45 -4.66
CA LEU A 378 -29.88 16.25 -3.84
C LEU A 378 -29.05 16.45 -2.58
N ALA A 379 -29.55 16.02 -1.43
CA ALA A 379 -28.84 16.18 -0.17
C ALA A 379 -28.44 14.85 0.47
N ILE A 380 -27.28 14.84 1.12
CA ILE A 380 -26.76 13.68 1.83
C ILE A 380 -26.03 14.10 3.10
N GLN A 381 -26.30 13.39 4.19
CA GLN A 381 -25.53 13.40 5.42
C GLN A 381 -25.42 11.94 5.86
N SER A 382 -24.24 11.36 5.71
CA SER A 382 -23.97 9.96 5.98
C SER A 382 -23.72 9.71 7.46
N PRO A 383 -24.24 8.61 8.03
CA PRO A 383 -23.92 8.24 9.40
C PRO A 383 -22.47 7.74 9.53
N LEU A 384 -21.90 7.73 10.74
CA LEU A 384 -20.54 7.23 10.99
C LEU A 384 -20.40 5.71 10.78
N SER A 385 -21.52 4.99 10.71
CA SER A 385 -21.49 3.56 10.37
C SER A 385 -21.10 3.28 8.91
N VAL A 386 -21.11 4.29 8.03
CA VAL A 386 -20.69 4.14 6.63
C VAL A 386 -19.16 4.00 6.57
N GLY A 387 -18.68 2.84 6.15
CA GLY A 387 -17.28 2.46 5.99
C GLY A 387 -16.87 1.19 6.73
N LEU A 388 -17.71 0.62 7.60
CA LEU A 388 -17.43 -0.62 8.34
C LEU A 388 -17.15 -1.83 7.41
N PHE A 389 -17.67 -1.81 6.18
CA PHE A 389 -17.49 -2.81 5.13
C PHE A 389 -16.63 -2.30 3.97
N ALA A 390 -15.87 -1.23 4.18
CA ALA A 390 -14.96 -0.66 3.19
C ALA A 390 -13.73 -1.54 2.91
N GLY A 391 -13.40 -2.50 3.78
CA GLY A 391 -12.11 -3.20 3.74
C GLY A 391 -10.94 -2.27 4.07
N LYS A 392 -9.70 -2.78 3.98
CA LYS A 392 -8.51 -1.96 4.23
C LYS A 392 -8.24 -1.03 3.05
N TRP A 393 -7.59 0.12 3.30
CA TRP A 393 -7.06 0.98 2.24
C TRP A 393 -6.02 0.22 1.41
N CYS A 394 -5.07 -0.45 2.08
CA CYS A 394 -4.09 -1.35 1.46
C CYS A 394 -4.28 -2.79 1.95
N SER A 395 -4.75 -3.68 1.07
CA SER A 395 -4.88 -5.12 1.40
C SER A 395 -3.50 -5.76 1.49
N TYR A 396 -3.21 -6.43 2.59
CA TYR A 396 -2.01 -7.25 2.77
C TYR A 396 -2.29 -8.73 2.50
N THR A 397 -3.49 -9.05 2.01
CA THR A 397 -4.04 -10.40 1.83
C THR A 397 -4.11 -11.18 3.15
N ALA A 398 -4.16 -10.45 4.27
CA ALA A 398 -4.37 -10.99 5.61
C ALA A 398 -5.87 -11.07 5.85
N ALA A 399 -6.52 -11.97 5.10
CA ALA A 399 -7.96 -12.11 5.05
C ALA A 399 -8.58 -12.15 6.45
N PRO A 400 -9.76 -11.53 6.66
CA PRO A 400 -10.60 -10.83 5.67
C PRO A 400 -10.30 -9.32 5.56
N ASP A 401 -9.59 -8.83 4.52
CA ASP A 401 -9.17 -7.42 4.39
C ASP A 401 -9.67 -6.67 3.13
N LEU A 402 -10.47 -7.31 2.28
CA LEU A 402 -11.12 -6.71 1.10
C LEU A 402 -12.53 -6.19 1.41
N PRO A 403 -13.09 -5.25 0.61
CA PRO A 403 -14.45 -4.76 0.82
C PRO A 403 -15.51 -5.86 0.71
N HIS A 404 -16.51 -5.82 1.59
CA HIS A 404 -17.68 -6.70 1.52
C HIS A 404 -18.74 -6.14 0.55
N ASP A 405 -19.91 -6.77 0.48
CA ASP A 405 -21.06 -6.33 -0.32
C ASP A 405 -21.46 -4.89 0.03
N GLN A 406 -21.42 -4.02 -0.97
CA GLN A 406 -21.61 -2.58 -0.77
C GLN A 406 -23.06 -2.17 -0.53
N ARG A 407 -24.02 -3.10 -0.63
CA ARG A 407 -25.40 -2.84 -0.20
C ARG A 407 -25.50 -2.43 1.26
N GLU A 408 -24.62 -2.95 2.12
CA GLU A 408 -24.54 -2.57 3.54
C GLU A 408 -24.18 -1.08 3.72
N GLU A 409 -23.43 -0.53 2.78
CA GLU A 409 -22.91 0.84 2.79
C GLU A 409 -23.79 1.82 2.01
N ASP A 410 -24.60 1.32 1.09
CA ASP A 410 -25.44 2.15 0.22
C ASP A 410 -26.61 2.79 0.98
N GLY A 411 -27.02 2.22 2.13
CA GLY A 411 -28.07 2.78 2.98
C GLY A 411 -27.73 4.13 3.61
N GLY A 412 -26.43 4.49 3.67
CA GLY A 412 -25.96 5.79 4.17
C GLY A 412 -25.37 6.69 3.07
N ALA A 413 -25.64 6.40 1.79
CA ALA A 413 -25.08 7.11 0.65
C ALA A 413 -26.15 7.60 -0.33
N LEU A 414 -25.80 8.61 -1.13
CA LEU A 414 -26.56 8.98 -2.31
C LEU A 414 -26.16 8.06 -3.48
N VAL A 415 -27.12 7.34 -4.03
CA VAL A 415 -26.89 6.27 -5.03
C VAL A 415 -27.35 6.70 -6.42
N PHE A 416 -26.48 6.50 -7.40
CA PHE A 416 -26.72 6.73 -8.83
C PHE A 416 -26.44 5.45 -9.60
N GLU A 417 -27.31 5.07 -10.54
CA GLU A 417 -27.11 3.85 -11.32
C GLU A 417 -27.37 4.03 -12.80
N THR A 418 -26.65 3.25 -13.62
CA THR A 418 -27.01 3.12 -15.02
C THR A 418 -28.26 2.26 -15.18
N ALA A 419 -28.90 2.37 -16.35
CA ALA A 419 -29.72 1.27 -16.84
C ALA A 419 -28.87 -0.01 -16.95
N THR A 420 -29.54 -1.16 -16.99
CA THR A 420 -28.88 -2.44 -17.27
C THR A 420 -28.05 -2.36 -18.55
N LEU A 421 -26.78 -2.74 -18.46
CA LEU A 421 -25.85 -2.72 -19.58
C LEU A 421 -26.32 -3.68 -20.67
N ALA A 422 -26.47 -3.18 -21.90
CA ALA A 422 -26.87 -3.99 -23.05
C ALA A 422 -25.71 -4.84 -23.61
N THR A 423 -24.47 -4.38 -23.39
CA THR A 423 -23.24 -5.03 -23.83
C THR A 423 -22.20 -4.91 -22.72
N ASP A 424 -21.19 -5.77 -22.76
CA ASP A 424 -20.04 -5.65 -21.87
C ASP A 424 -19.36 -4.28 -22.00
N LEU A 425 -18.90 -3.76 -20.87
CA LEU A 425 -18.14 -2.52 -20.78
C LEU A 425 -16.80 -2.80 -20.10
N GLU A 426 -15.70 -2.39 -20.71
CA GLU A 426 -14.38 -2.49 -20.10
C GLU A 426 -13.81 -1.11 -19.83
N ILE A 427 -13.28 -0.91 -18.63
CA ILE A 427 -12.56 0.29 -18.25
C ILE A 427 -11.11 -0.05 -17.92
N MET A 428 -10.19 0.86 -18.22
CA MET A 428 -8.80 0.78 -17.77
C MET A 428 -8.27 2.19 -17.49
N GLY A 429 -7.85 2.45 -16.26
CA GLY A 429 -7.33 3.75 -15.82
C GLY A 429 -8.18 4.36 -14.72
N GLN A 430 -8.13 5.69 -14.60
CA GLN A 430 -8.76 6.41 -13.50
C GLN A 430 -10.22 6.76 -13.79
N VAL A 431 -11.12 6.34 -12.91
CA VAL A 431 -12.51 6.83 -12.88
C VAL A 431 -12.54 8.15 -12.13
N VAL A 432 -13.30 9.12 -12.63
CA VAL A 432 -13.39 10.42 -11.96
C VAL A 432 -14.82 10.91 -11.84
N VAL A 433 -15.18 11.42 -10.66
CA VAL A 433 -16.46 12.05 -10.38
C VAL A 433 -16.24 13.55 -10.21
N THR A 434 -16.98 14.36 -10.95
CA THR A 434 -16.97 15.82 -10.80
C THR A 434 -18.31 16.25 -10.22
N LEU A 435 -18.29 16.98 -9.11
CA LEU A 435 -19.49 17.38 -8.37
C LEU A 435 -19.62 18.90 -8.36
N GLU A 436 -20.80 19.44 -8.68
CA GLU A 436 -21.20 20.77 -8.23
C GLU A 436 -21.89 20.61 -6.86
N VAL A 437 -21.17 20.99 -5.80
CA VAL A 437 -21.52 20.66 -4.42
C VAL A 437 -21.41 21.88 -3.50
N ALA A 438 -22.29 21.95 -2.50
CA ALA A 438 -22.22 22.87 -1.37
C ALA A 438 -22.20 22.07 -0.05
N SER A 439 -21.42 22.52 0.92
CA SER A 439 -21.43 21.99 2.29
C SER A 439 -22.14 22.97 3.22
N ASP A 440 -22.84 22.47 4.25
CA ASP A 440 -23.35 23.30 5.34
C ASP A 440 -22.30 23.60 6.42
N ARG A 441 -21.09 23.04 6.30
CA ARG A 441 -19.98 23.19 7.25
C ARG A 441 -18.71 23.71 6.58
N PRO A 442 -17.81 24.34 7.35
CA PRO A 442 -16.53 24.84 6.83
C PRO A 442 -15.52 23.74 6.51
N VAL A 443 -15.66 22.54 7.10
CA VAL A 443 -14.80 21.36 6.88
C VAL A 443 -15.67 20.21 6.41
N ALA A 444 -15.30 19.58 5.29
CA ALA A 444 -16.09 18.51 4.70
C ALA A 444 -15.26 17.56 3.84
N MET A 445 -15.74 16.32 3.73
CA MET A 445 -15.18 15.33 2.81
C MET A 445 -16.26 14.68 1.96
N VAL A 446 -15.83 14.05 0.87
CA VAL A 446 -16.63 13.16 0.04
C VAL A 446 -15.89 11.84 -0.12
N ALA A 447 -16.62 10.74 0.04
CA ALA A 447 -16.21 9.43 -0.43
C ALA A 447 -17.09 9.00 -1.61
N ALA A 448 -16.46 8.58 -2.70
CA ALA A 448 -17.13 8.09 -3.91
C ALA A 448 -16.73 6.65 -4.19
N ARG A 449 -17.71 5.78 -4.45
CA ARG A 449 -17.51 4.34 -4.70
C ARG A 449 -18.17 3.96 -6.01
N LEU A 450 -17.42 3.32 -6.91
CA LEU A 450 -17.97 2.68 -8.11
C LEU A 450 -18.07 1.17 -7.86
N SER A 451 -19.26 0.62 -8.03
CA SER A 451 -19.56 -0.79 -7.86
C SER A 451 -20.13 -1.42 -9.12
N ASP A 452 -19.81 -2.70 -9.32
CA ASP A 452 -20.47 -3.58 -10.28
C ASP A 452 -21.68 -4.23 -9.59
N VAL A 453 -22.89 -3.97 -10.11
CA VAL A 453 -24.13 -4.52 -9.56
C VAL A 453 -24.62 -5.66 -10.44
N ALA A 454 -24.59 -6.87 -9.88
CA ALA A 454 -25.03 -8.08 -10.55
C ALA A 454 -26.57 -8.15 -10.69
N PRO A 455 -27.12 -9.01 -11.57
CA PRO A 455 -28.57 -9.19 -11.74
C PRO A 455 -29.32 -9.61 -10.47
N ASP A 456 -28.63 -10.20 -9.48
CA ASP A 456 -29.19 -10.55 -8.17
C ASP A 456 -29.13 -9.40 -7.15
N GLY A 457 -28.63 -8.23 -7.57
CA GLY A 457 -28.53 -6.99 -6.80
C GLY A 457 -27.28 -6.87 -5.92
N LYS A 458 -26.40 -7.89 -5.85
CA LYS A 458 -25.14 -7.77 -5.10
C LYS A 458 -24.27 -6.68 -5.70
N ALA A 459 -23.64 -5.87 -4.85
CA ALA A 459 -22.80 -4.76 -5.27
C ALA A 459 -21.33 -5.02 -4.88
N THR A 460 -20.49 -5.31 -5.88
CA THR A 460 -19.04 -5.50 -5.68
C THR A 460 -18.32 -4.18 -5.91
N ARG A 461 -17.61 -3.67 -4.90
CA ARG A 461 -16.81 -2.45 -5.05
C ARG A 461 -15.68 -2.69 -6.06
N VAL A 462 -15.64 -1.90 -7.12
CA VAL A 462 -14.61 -1.96 -8.17
C VAL A 462 -13.49 -0.98 -7.88
N THR A 463 -13.83 0.25 -7.55
CA THR A 463 -12.86 1.29 -7.18
C THR A 463 -13.54 2.35 -6.30
N TYR A 464 -12.75 3.15 -5.60
CA TYR A 464 -13.24 4.23 -4.75
C TYR A 464 -12.23 5.38 -4.69
N GLY A 465 -12.67 6.52 -4.17
CA GLY A 465 -11.89 7.74 -4.05
C GLY A 465 -12.37 8.56 -2.86
N LEU A 466 -11.43 9.28 -2.24
CA LEU A 466 -11.69 10.22 -1.16
C LEU A 466 -11.29 11.63 -1.62
N CYS A 467 -12.01 12.62 -1.14
CA CYS A 467 -11.71 14.03 -1.38
C CYS A 467 -12.05 14.84 -0.15
N ASN A 468 -11.03 15.40 0.49
CA ASN A 468 -11.21 16.47 1.45
C ASN A 468 -11.50 17.76 0.69
N LEU A 469 -12.73 18.27 0.81
CA LEU A 469 -13.21 19.40 0.00
C LEU A 469 -12.44 20.70 0.30
N ASN A 470 -11.80 20.80 1.47
CA ASN A 470 -10.92 21.90 1.82
C ASN A 470 -9.61 21.88 1.03
N HIS A 471 -9.16 20.71 0.60
CA HIS A 471 -7.95 20.49 -0.19
C HIS A 471 -8.22 20.34 -1.70
N ARG A 472 -9.47 20.54 -2.16
CA ARG A 472 -9.91 20.27 -3.55
C ARG A 472 -9.08 20.96 -4.65
N ASN A 473 -8.44 22.08 -4.33
CA ASN A 473 -7.64 22.86 -5.29
C ASN A 473 -6.13 22.66 -5.07
N ASP A 474 -5.72 22.48 -3.83
CA ASP A 474 -4.32 22.45 -3.40
C ASP A 474 -4.21 21.76 -2.03
N HIS A 475 -3.31 20.78 -1.91
CA HIS A 475 -3.06 20.07 -0.65
C HIS A 475 -2.12 20.81 0.32
N GLU A 476 -1.33 21.78 -0.16
CA GLU A 476 -0.52 22.69 0.64
C GLU A 476 -1.39 23.85 1.15
N GLN A 477 -2.22 24.42 0.28
CA GLN A 477 -3.04 25.59 0.57
C GLN A 477 -4.52 25.26 0.75
N ALA A 478 -4.82 24.27 1.61
CA ALA A 478 -6.18 23.98 2.02
C ALA A 478 -6.86 25.22 2.63
N ALA A 479 -8.15 25.39 2.32
CA ALA A 479 -8.95 26.55 2.70
C ALA A 479 -10.31 26.15 3.25
N SER A 480 -10.84 26.96 4.17
CA SER A 480 -12.20 26.78 4.71
C SER A 480 -13.23 26.86 3.59
N LEU A 481 -14.27 26.05 3.67
CA LEU A 481 -15.45 26.20 2.84
C LEU A 481 -16.32 27.35 3.37
N GLU A 482 -17.05 27.99 2.46
CA GLU A 482 -18.14 28.89 2.80
C GLU A 482 -19.45 28.08 2.84
N PRO A 483 -20.10 27.92 4.01
CA PRO A 483 -21.34 27.15 4.10
C PRO A 483 -22.42 27.64 3.13
N GLY A 484 -23.03 26.70 2.39
CA GLY A 484 -24.11 26.94 1.43
C GLY A 484 -23.65 27.43 0.05
N THR A 485 -22.37 27.73 -0.15
CA THR A 485 -21.84 28.14 -1.45
C THR A 485 -21.48 26.92 -2.30
N PHE A 486 -22.01 26.86 -3.53
CA PHE A 486 -21.67 25.81 -4.48
C PHE A 486 -20.29 26.04 -5.12
N PHE A 487 -19.55 24.95 -5.28
CA PHE A 487 -18.28 24.90 -5.99
C PHE A 487 -18.13 23.58 -6.72
N GLN A 488 -17.17 23.50 -7.64
CA GLN A 488 -16.83 22.25 -8.30
C GLN A 488 -15.76 21.49 -7.50
N ALA A 489 -15.96 20.19 -7.28
CA ALA A 489 -14.98 19.30 -6.67
C ALA A 489 -14.75 18.08 -7.57
N ARG A 490 -13.48 17.68 -7.72
CA ARG A 490 -13.08 16.50 -8.49
C ARG A 490 -12.64 15.39 -7.54
N VAL A 491 -13.33 14.26 -7.57
CA VAL A 491 -13.02 13.06 -6.79
C VAL A 491 -12.43 12.02 -7.73
N SER A 492 -11.11 11.86 -7.68
CA SER A 492 -10.39 10.84 -8.43
C SER A 492 -10.44 9.51 -7.68
N LEU A 493 -10.97 8.46 -8.32
CA LEU A 493 -10.98 7.11 -7.78
C LEU A 493 -9.67 6.40 -8.13
N ASN A 494 -9.36 5.28 -7.49
CA ASN A 494 -8.19 4.48 -7.81
C ASN A 494 -8.24 3.94 -9.25
N ASN A 495 -7.08 3.85 -9.89
CA ASN A 495 -6.93 3.22 -11.20
C ASN A 495 -7.31 1.75 -11.13
N ILE A 496 -8.00 1.27 -12.16
CA ILE A 496 -8.48 -0.12 -12.22
C ILE A 496 -8.55 -0.60 -13.66
N ALA A 497 -8.49 -1.92 -13.87
CA ALA A 497 -8.94 -2.57 -15.08
C ALA A 497 -10.08 -3.55 -14.73
N GLN A 498 -11.30 -3.24 -15.15
CA GLN A 498 -12.50 -4.02 -14.84
C GLN A 498 -13.40 -4.17 -16.08
N ARG A 499 -13.90 -5.39 -16.28
CA ARG A 499 -15.00 -5.70 -17.18
C ARG A 499 -16.31 -5.79 -16.39
N PHE A 500 -17.32 -5.06 -16.86
CA PHE A 500 -18.70 -5.11 -16.41
C PHE A 500 -19.53 -5.88 -17.45
N PRO A 501 -20.13 -7.03 -17.11
CA PRO A 501 -20.89 -7.83 -18.06
C PRO A 501 -22.20 -7.16 -18.53
N ALA A 502 -22.67 -7.51 -19.73
CA ALA A 502 -24.06 -7.26 -20.12
C ALA A 502 -25.02 -7.86 -19.08
N GLY A 503 -26.10 -7.13 -18.76
CA GLY A 503 -27.04 -7.51 -17.70
C GLY A 503 -26.72 -6.92 -16.32
N HIS A 504 -25.49 -6.41 -16.10
CA HIS A 504 -25.11 -5.71 -14.87
C HIS A 504 -25.47 -4.22 -14.93
N ARG A 505 -25.26 -3.50 -13.82
CA ARG A 505 -25.36 -2.03 -13.74
C ARG A 505 -24.09 -1.46 -13.10
N LEU A 506 -23.75 -0.23 -13.47
CA LEU A 506 -22.79 0.55 -12.72
C LEU A 506 -23.52 1.29 -11.60
N ARG A 507 -23.00 1.24 -10.37
CA ARG A 507 -23.50 2.04 -9.25
C ARG A 507 -22.42 2.97 -8.73
N LEU A 508 -22.71 4.26 -8.69
CA LEU A 508 -21.94 5.27 -8.00
C LEU A 508 -22.62 5.60 -6.67
N SER A 509 -21.93 5.41 -5.56
CA SER A 509 -22.40 5.78 -4.22
C SER A 509 -21.55 6.92 -3.66
N ILE A 510 -22.19 7.99 -3.19
CA ILE A 510 -21.54 9.19 -2.62
C ILE A 510 -21.93 9.31 -1.13
N SER A 511 -20.92 9.39 -0.26
CA SER A 511 -21.11 9.58 1.19
C SER A 511 -20.28 10.73 1.74
N THR A 512 -20.67 11.26 2.90
CA THR A 512 -19.99 12.36 3.63
C THR A 512 -19.10 11.86 4.77
N SER A 513 -19.06 10.55 4.98
CA SER A 513 -18.21 9.81 5.91
C SER A 513 -17.74 8.51 5.24
N TYR A 514 -16.59 8.00 5.68
CA TYR A 514 -16.15 6.65 5.32
C TYR A 514 -15.29 6.03 6.43
N TRP A 515 -15.79 6.10 7.66
CA TRP A 515 -15.13 5.56 8.85
C TRP A 515 -15.37 4.04 8.95
N PRO A 516 -14.35 3.22 9.28
CA PRO A 516 -13.02 3.59 9.75
C PRO A 516 -11.93 3.61 8.67
N LEU A 517 -12.25 3.69 7.37
CA LEU A 517 -11.21 3.78 6.34
C LEU A 517 -10.44 5.11 6.43
N CYS A 518 -11.14 6.22 6.67
CA CYS A 518 -10.55 7.51 6.98
C CYS A 518 -11.28 8.22 8.13
N TRP A 519 -10.57 9.14 8.78
CA TRP A 519 -11.14 10.03 9.79
C TRP A 519 -12.22 10.93 9.17
N GLY A 520 -13.32 11.10 9.91
CA GLY A 520 -14.40 12.01 9.52
C GLY A 520 -14.12 13.46 9.92
N PRO A 521 -14.88 14.42 9.37
CA PRO A 521 -14.79 15.84 9.73
C PRO A 521 -15.06 16.08 11.23
N PRO A 522 -14.79 17.29 11.76
CA PRO A 522 -15.00 17.61 13.18
C PRO A 522 -16.44 17.53 13.69
N GLU A 523 -17.43 17.54 12.79
CA GLU A 523 -18.86 17.53 13.11
C GLU A 523 -19.67 16.94 11.94
N PRO A 524 -20.95 16.55 12.13
CA PRO A 524 -21.80 16.07 11.04
C PRO A 524 -21.92 17.08 9.89
N VAL A 525 -21.71 16.60 8.66
CA VAL A 525 -21.75 17.42 7.44
C VAL A 525 -22.87 16.97 6.52
N ARG A 526 -23.70 17.92 6.09
CA ARG A 526 -24.67 17.75 5.01
C ARG A 526 -24.14 18.39 3.74
N LEU A 527 -24.02 17.58 2.68
CA LEU A 527 -23.72 18.07 1.35
C LEU A 527 -25.01 18.21 0.54
N THR A 528 -25.03 19.22 -0.33
CA THR A 528 -26.06 19.41 -1.37
C THR A 528 -25.38 19.35 -2.74
N ILE A 529 -25.82 18.44 -3.60
CA ILE A 529 -25.22 18.13 -4.91
C ILE A 529 -26.22 18.48 -6.00
N ARG A 530 -25.77 19.21 -7.03
CA ARG A 530 -26.55 19.49 -8.23
C ARG A 530 -26.28 18.44 -9.28
N SER A 531 -27.25 17.54 -9.46
CA SER A 531 -27.06 16.35 -10.28
C SER A 531 -26.91 16.66 -11.77
N GLN A 532 -27.50 17.74 -12.30
CA GLN A 532 -27.38 18.08 -13.73
C GLN A 532 -26.01 18.71 -14.08
N ARG A 533 -25.28 19.18 -13.07
CA ARG A 533 -23.94 19.79 -13.20
C ARG A 533 -22.83 18.92 -12.61
N SER A 534 -23.18 17.69 -12.28
CA SER A 534 -22.25 16.69 -11.75
C SER A 534 -22.16 15.53 -12.72
N GLU A 535 -20.98 14.94 -12.84
CA GLU A 535 -20.67 13.97 -13.89
C GLU A 535 -19.79 12.82 -13.38
N LEU A 536 -20.01 11.62 -13.93
CA LEU A 536 -19.15 10.45 -13.79
C LEU A 536 -18.42 10.19 -15.11
N MET A 537 -17.09 10.14 -15.08
CA MET A 537 -16.22 9.88 -16.23
C MET A 537 -15.55 8.50 -16.10
N LEU A 538 -15.73 7.67 -17.13
CA LEU A 538 -15.17 6.32 -17.23
C LEU A 538 -14.08 6.23 -18.32
N PRO A 539 -12.92 5.62 -18.03
CA PRO A 539 -11.84 5.45 -19.00
C PRO A 539 -12.07 4.16 -19.81
N VAL A 540 -12.96 4.23 -20.80
CA VAL A 540 -13.41 3.06 -21.56
C VAL A 540 -12.30 2.55 -22.48
N ARG A 541 -11.95 1.28 -22.30
CA ARG A 541 -10.92 0.60 -23.09
C ARG A 541 -11.57 -0.27 -24.17
N PRO A 542 -11.26 -0.05 -25.46
CA PRO A 542 -11.70 -0.95 -26.51
C PRO A 542 -10.91 -2.27 -26.48
N PHE A 543 -11.57 -3.36 -26.88
CA PHE A 543 -10.95 -4.68 -27.05
C PHE A 543 -9.73 -4.63 -27.97
N ARG A 544 -8.74 -5.49 -27.69
CA ARG A 544 -7.55 -5.68 -28.53
C ARG A 544 -7.23 -7.16 -28.68
N GLU A 545 -7.17 -7.64 -29.90
CA GLU A 545 -6.94 -9.06 -30.21
C GLU A 545 -5.59 -9.58 -29.71
N THR A 546 -4.53 -8.76 -29.83
CA THR A 546 -3.17 -9.13 -29.38
C THR A 546 -3.02 -9.17 -27.86
N ASP A 547 -4.07 -8.85 -27.07
CA ASP A 547 -4.03 -9.06 -25.62
C ASP A 547 -3.86 -10.55 -25.29
N SER A 548 -4.39 -11.43 -26.15
CA SER A 548 -4.26 -12.90 -26.01
C SER A 548 -2.82 -13.43 -26.08
N GLU A 549 -1.88 -12.61 -26.58
CA GLU A 549 -0.46 -12.95 -26.65
C GLU A 549 0.27 -12.70 -25.32
N ILE A 550 -0.33 -11.93 -24.39
CA ILE A 550 0.29 -11.61 -23.11
C ILE A 550 0.13 -12.80 -22.17
N ASN A 551 1.26 -13.43 -21.87
CA ASN A 551 1.33 -14.59 -21.00
C ASN A 551 2.57 -14.49 -20.11
N PHE A 552 2.51 -15.14 -18.96
CA PHE A 552 3.61 -15.24 -18.02
C PHE A 552 3.88 -16.70 -17.72
N ALA A 553 5.14 -17.01 -17.41
CA ALA A 553 5.48 -18.33 -16.88
C ALA A 553 4.76 -18.58 -15.55
N GLU A 554 4.64 -19.85 -15.17
CA GLU A 554 4.21 -20.21 -13.82
C GLU A 554 5.20 -19.69 -12.76
N PRO A 555 4.74 -19.23 -11.59
CA PRO A 555 5.62 -18.75 -10.52
C PRO A 555 6.58 -19.83 -10.05
N GLU A 556 7.87 -19.52 -10.03
CA GLU A 556 8.94 -20.34 -9.45
C GLU A 556 9.69 -19.56 -8.37
N ALA A 557 10.19 -20.26 -7.36
CA ALA A 557 11.04 -19.70 -6.30
C ALA A 557 11.85 -20.82 -5.63
N THR A 558 12.90 -20.47 -4.89
CA THR A 558 13.60 -21.45 -4.03
C THR A 558 12.77 -21.81 -2.80
N SER A 559 12.96 -23.03 -2.26
CA SER A 559 12.32 -23.40 -0.99
C SER A 559 12.94 -22.60 0.17
N PRO A 560 12.14 -22.06 1.10
CA PRO A 560 12.65 -21.38 2.28
C PRO A 560 13.19 -22.39 3.32
N PRO A 561 13.90 -21.91 4.35
CA PRO A 561 14.27 -22.72 5.51
C PRO A 561 13.05 -23.30 6.23
N ALA A 562 13.27 -24.41 6.95
CA ALA A 562 12.23 -25.02 7.77
C ALA A 562 11.82 -24.10 8.92
N THR A 563 10.51 -23.92 9.08
CA THR A 563 9.90 -23.18 10.18
C THR A 563 8.83 -24.06 10.81
N ARG A 564 8.81 -24.11 12.14
CA ARG A 564 7.83 -24.88 12.91
C ARG A 564 6.90 -23.95 13.67
N LEU A 565 5.59 -24.09 13.46
CA LEU A 565 4.58 -23.40 14.25
C LEU A 565 4.53 -24.00 15.67
N ILE A 566 4.71 -23.16 16.68
CA ILE A 566 4.67 -23.51 18.12
C ILE A 566 3.31 -23.17 18.70
N GLU A 567 2.84 -21.95 18.45
CA GLU A 567 1.50 -21.48 18.83
C GLU A 567 0.75 -21.09 17.55
N PRO A 568 -0.53 -21.46 17.40
CA PRO A 568 -1.29 -21.24 16.17
C PRO A 568 -1.58 -19.77 15.90
N GLU A 569 -1.68 -19.44 14.61
CA GLU A 569 -2.14 -18.15 14.11
C GLU A 569 -3.65 -17.96 14.36
N HIS A 570 -4.06 -16.71 14.61
CA HIS A 570 -5.46 -16.33 14.73
C HIS A 570 -5.69 -14.95 14.09
N HIS A 571 -6.39 -14.95 12.96
CA HIS A 571 -6.73 -13.75 12.20
C HIS A 571 -8.24 -13.59 12.10
N ASN A 572 -8.75 -12.39 12.42
CA ASN A 572 -10.18 -12.13 12.33
C ASN A 572 -10.49 -10.64 12.17
N TRP A 573 -11.59 -10.32 11.50
CA TRP A 573 -12.18 -8.98 11.51
C TRP A 573 -13.63 -9.10 11.96
N LEU A 574 -13.96 -8.38 13.02
CA LEU A 574 -15.26 -8.44 13.68
C LEU A 574 -15.88 -7.06 13.66
N VAL A 575 -17.13 -6.99 13.21
CA VAL A 575 -17.96 -5.78 13.34
C VAL A 575 -18.92 -6.02 14.49
N HIS A 576 -18.70 -5.32 15.59
CA HIS A 576 -19.57 -5.33 16.76
C HIS A 576 -20.52 -4.14 16.70
N ARG A 577 -21.80 -4.37 16.98
CA ARG A 577 -22.79 -3.29 17.14
C ARG A 577 -23.57 -3.51 18.43
N ASP A 578 -23.29 -2.68 19.42
CA ASP A 578 -24.04 -2.61 20.67
C ASP A 578 -25.25 -1.70 20.46
N LEU A 579 -26.45 -2.29 20.43
CA LEU A 579 -27.70 -1.56 20.23
C LEU A 579 -28.26 -0.94 21.52
N ALA A 580 -27.70 -1.28 22.68
CA ALA A 580 -28.11 -0.68 23.95
C ALA A 580 -27.37 0.64 24.20
N GLU A 581 -26.10 0.70 23.80
CA GLU A 581 -25.21 1.86 24.01
C GLU A 581 -24.91 2.64 22.72
N ASP A 582 -25.47 2.20 21.59
CA ASP A 582 -25.25 2.74 20.24
C ASP A 582 -23.77 2.79 19.82
N ILE A 583 -22.99 1.78 20.21
CA ILE A 583 -21.55 1.67 19.90
C ILE A 583 -21.33 0.75 18.71
N SER A 584 -20.57 1.21 17.72
CA SER A 584 -20.04 0.35 16.64
C SER A 584 -18.53 0.22 16.76
N THR A 585 -18.00 -0.99 16.60
CA THR A 585 -16.56 -1.25 16.64
C THR A 585 -16.14 -2.22 15.56
N LEU A 586 -15.16 -1.83 14.74
CA LEU A 586 -14.38 -2.76 13.91
C LEU A 586 -13.17 -3.24 14.72
N GLU A 587 -13.15 -4.51 15.08
CA GLU A 587 -12.03 -5.18 15.73
C GLU A 587 -11.25 -6.01 14.71
N VAL A 588 -9.95 -5.75 14.59
CA VAL A 588 -9.04 -6.46 13.70
C VAL A 588 -7.97 -7.18 14.53
N ILE A 589 -7.97 -8.51 14.44
CA ILE A 589 -7.05 -9.40 15.14
C ILE A 589 -6.04 -9.96 14.12
N GLN A 590 -4.76 -9.74 14.41
CA GLN A 590 -3.62 -10.24 13.65
C GLN A 590 -2.63 -10.91 14.61
N ASP A 591 -2.96 -12.14 15.02
CA ASP A 591 -2.07 -13.00 15.80
C ASP A 591 -1.34 -13.94 14.84
N GLU A 592 -0.05 -13.69 14.62
CA GLU A 592 0.81 -14.56 13.81
C GLU A 592 1.26 -15.80 14.60
N GLY A 593 0.82 -15.97 15.84
CA GLY A 593 1.24 -17.08 16.69
C GLY A 593 2.71 -16.98 17.09
N VAL A 594 3.34 -18.14 17.27
CA VAL A 594 4.77 -18.25 17.57
C VAL A 594 5.38 -19.26 16.61
N HIS A 595 6.43 -18.84 15.91
CA HIS A 595 7.18 -19.69 14.98
C HIS A 595 8.58 -19.96 15.52
N TYR A 596 9.09 -21.16 15.29
CA TYR A 596 10.47 -21.55 15.53
C TYR A 596 11.21 -21.68 14.21
N LEU A 597 12.21 -20.80 14.01
CA LEU A 597 13.11 -20.78 12.87
C LEU A 597 14.26 -21.76 13.14
N GLU A 598 14.17 -22.94 12.52
CA GLU A 598 15.03 -24.09 12.89
C GLU A 598 16.51 -23.87 12.56
N ASP A 599 16.80 -23.17 11.48
CA ASP A 599 18.15 -22.97 10.97
C ASP A 599 18.99 -21.99 11.80
N ILE A 600 18.34 -21.19 12.64
CA ILE A 600 18.98 -20.18 13.49
C ILE A 600 18.61 -20.30 14.98
N ASP A 601 17.91 -21.38 15.36
CA ASP A 601 17.50 -21.65 16.75
C ASP A 601 16.78 -20.44 17.37
N LEU A 602 15.72 -19.94 16.72
CA LEU A 602 15.02 -18.73 17.18
C LEU A 602 13.50 -18.92 17.19
N GLU A 603 12.87 -18.70 18.35
CA GLU A 603 11.43 -18.53 18.45
C GLU A 603 11.07 -17.04 18.30
N VAL A 604 10.06 -16.74 17.48
CA VAL A 604 9.54 -15.39 17.22
C VAL A 604 8.04 -15.41 17.33
N GLY A 605 7.46 -14.46 18.04
CA GLY A 605 6.02 -14.27 18.11
C GLY A 605 5.63 -12.82 17.84
N LYS A 606 4.46 -12.63 17.20
CA LYS A 606 3.87 -11.31 16.96
C LYS A 606 2.35 -11.40 17.08
N ARG A 607 1.78 -10.48 17.85
CA ARG A 607 0.32 -10.33 17.97
C ARG A 607 -0.06 -8.88 17.86
N THR A 608 -1.06 -8.56 17.07
CA THR A 608 -1.59 -7.20 16.95
C THR A 608 -3.11 -7.22 17.03
N TRP A 609 -3.66 -6.27 17.76
CA TRP A 609 -5.08 -5.99 17.83
C TRP A 609 -5.31 -4.53 17.50
N ASN A 610 -6.35 -4.25 16.72
CA ASN A 610 -6.79 -2.91 16.40
C ASN A 610 -8.29 -2.80 16.66
N TRP A 611 -8.73 -1.69 17.22
CA TRP A 611 -10.13 -1.38 17.44
C TRP A 611 -10.42 0.01 16.90
N TYR A 612 -11.45 0.11 16.06
CA TYR A 612 -11.93 1.39 15.54
C TYR A 612 -13.38 1.56 15.96
N THR A 613 -13.63 2.53 16.84
CA THR A 613 -14.89 2.68 17.57
C THR A 613 -15.52 4.03 17.30
N CYS A 614 -16.86 4.05 17.25
CA CYS A 614 -17.69 5.25 17.28
C CYS A 614 -18.97 5.01 18.09
N HIS A 615 -19.57 6.09 18.59
CA HIS A 615 -20.86 6.15 19.26
C HIS A 615 -21.87 6.87 18.35
N ASP A 616 -22.80 6.12 17.77
CA ASP A 616 -23.80 6.59 16.81
C ASP A 616 -23.22 7.59 15.79
N ASP A 617 -23.79 8.78 15.69
CA ASP A 617 -23.32 9.90 14.85
C ASP A 617 -22.58 10.99 15.66
N ASP A 618 -21.98 10.65 16.80
CA ASP A 618 -21.08 11.54 17.54
C ASP A 618 -19.68 11.55 16.93
N PHE A 619 -19.36 12.57 16.14
CA PHE A 619 -18.05 12.72 15.48
C PHE A 619 -16.89 12.98 16.46
N GLU A 620 -17.16 13.34 17.71
CA GLU A 620 -16.13 13.49 18.76
C GLU A 620 -15.84 12.14 19.45
N SER A 621 -16.56 11.07 19.08
CA SER A 621 -16.38 9.72 19.64
C SER A 621 -15.43 8.83 18.84
N LEU A 622 -14.92 9.31 17.69
CA LEU A 622 -14.03 8.53 16.84
C LEU A 622 -12.74 8.16 17.59
N GLN A 623 -12.50 6.85 17.69
CA GLN A 623 -11.33 6.32 18.36
C GLN A 623 -10.69 5.19 17.55
N GLY A 624 -9.38 5.30 17.34
CA GLY A 624 -8.54 4.18 16.91
C GLY A 624 -7.63 3.74 18.04
N GLU A 625 -7.66 2.46 18.41
CA GLU A 625 -6.75 1.86 19.38
C GLU A 625 -5.99 0.70 18.75
N THR A 626 -4.70 0.62 19.02
CA THR A 626 -3.84 -0.48 18.57
C THR A 626 -3.03 -1.03 19.74
N ARG A 627 -2.77 -2.32 19.71
CA ARG A 627 -1.86 -3.00 20.64
C ARG A 627 -1.06 -4.06 19.90
N THR A 628 0.25 -4.06 20.08
CA THR A 628 1.13 -5.07 19.51
C THR A 628 2.04 -5.67 20.57
N GLU A 629 2.24 -6.99 20.53
CA GLU A 629 3.21 -7.72 21.33
C GLU A 629 4.19 -8.44 20.41
N ARG A 630 5.48 -8.37 20.74
CA ARG A 630 6.54 -9.12 20.07
C ARG A 630 7.38 -9.89 21.06
N THR A 631 7.72 -11.13 20.72
CA THR A 631 8.54 -12.00 21.56
C THR A 631 9.68 -12.62 20.75
N PHE A 632 10.84 -12.72 21.37
CA PHE A 632 11.98 -13.45 20.82
C PHE A 632 12.59 -14.33 21.90
N ARG A 633 12.90 -15.58 21.57
CA ARG A 633 13.52 -16.52 22.50
C ARG A 633 14.53 -17.42 21.82
N ARG A 634 15.69 -17.58 22.47
CA ARG A 634 16.74 -18.54 22.10
C ARG A 634 17.43 -19.01 23.37
N ARG A 635 17.24 -20.28 23.73
CA ARG A 635 17.81 -20.87 24.95
C ARG A 635 17.44 -19.99 26.16
N ASP A 636 18.44 -19.48 26.88
CA ASP A 636 18.24 -18.60 28.04
C ASP A 636 18.00 -17.14 27.66
N TRP A 637 18.12 -16.72 26.40
CA TRP A 637 17.79 -15.36 25.99
C TRP A 637 16.30 -15.24 25.66
N CYS A 638 15.61 -14.30 26.30
CA CYS A 638 14.18 -14.07 26.11
C CYS A 638 13.88 -12.58 26.28
N VAL A 639 13.25 -12.00 25.27
CA VAL A 639 12.86 -10.58 25.27
C VAL A 639 11.44 -10.43 24.75
N ARG A 640 10.74 -9.42 25.28
CA ARG A 640 9.39 -9.06 24.84
C ARG A 640 9.28 -7.54 24.77
N THR A 641 8.56 -7.05 23.78
CA THR A 641 8.06 -5.67 23.76
C THR A 641 6.56 -5.65 23.61
N THR A 642 5.93 -4.64 24.20
CA THR A 642 4.52 -4.33 23.96
C THR A 642 4.39 -2.86 23.64
N THR A 643 3.63 -2.55 22.61
CA THR A 643 3.27 -1.18 22.22
C THR A 643 1.76 -1.04 22.24
N ARG A 644 1.26 0.11 22.69
CA ARG A 644 -0.14 0.49 22.61
C ARG A 644 -0.24 1.93 22.12
N THR A 645 -1.15 2.22 21.21
CA THR A 645 -1.43 3.58 20.74
C THR A 645 -2.93 3.79 20.68
N VAL A 646 -3.42 4.89 21.25
CA VAL A 646 -4.81 5.33 21.18
C VAL A 646 -4.81 6.72 20.55
N LEU A 647 -5.55 6.87 19.45
CA LEU A 647 -5.82 8.14 18.78
C LEU A 647 -7.31 8.44 18.90
N THR A 648 -7.64 9.59 19.46
CA THR A 648 -9.01 10.14 19.49
C THR A 648 -9.03 11.55 18.93
N ALA A 649 -10.21 12.12 18.75
CA ALA A 649 -10.35 13.50 18.32
C ALA A 649 -11.57 14.17 18.94
N ASP A 650 -11.47 15.48 19.17
CA ASP A 650 -12.64 16.34 19.34
C ASP A 650 -12.76 17.29 18.12
N ARG A 651 -13.55 18.36 18.25
CA ARG A 651 -13.73 19.35 17.17
C ARG A 651 -12.47 20.11 16.79
N GLN A 652 -11.53 20.24 17.71
CA GLN A 652 -10.37 21.13 17.59
C GLN A 652 -9.05 20.38 17.57
N TYR A 653 -8.96 19.19 18.18
CA TYR A 653 -7.71 18.48 18.37
C TYR A 653 -7.83 16.98 18.10
N PHE A 654 -6.73 16.41 17.63
CA PHE A 654 -6.40 15.00 17.79
C PHE A 654 -5.63 14.81 19.09
N TYR A 655 -5.87 13.70 19.78
CA TYR A 655 -5.17 13.30 21.01
C TYR A 655 -4.52 11.93 20.83
N VAL A 656 -3.25 11.80 21.21
CA VAL A 656 -2.51 10.54 21.15
C VAL A 656 -2.02 10.15 22.53
N TRP A 657 -2.38 8.94 22.95
CA TRP A 657 -1.76 8.25 24.08
C TRP A 657 -1.01 7.02 23.57
N ALA A 658 0.27 6.92 23.86
CA ALA A 658 1.05 5.74 23.49
C ALA A 658 1.92 5.23 24.63
N GLU A 659 2.15 3.92 24.63
CA GLU A 659 2.91 3.20 25.65
C GLU A 659 3.87 2.22 24.96
N LEU A 660 5.11 2.17 25.42
CA LEU A 660 6.11 1.18 25.06
C LEU A 660 6.70 0.59 26.34
N ASP A 661 6.59 -0.71 26.50
CA ASP A 661 7.26 -1.46 27.56
C ASP A 661 8.16 -2.54 26.94
N ALA A 662 9.31 -2.78 27.58
CA ALA A 662 10.23 -3.85 27.18
C ALA A 662 10.67 -4.69 28.39
N TRP A 663 10.77 -6.01 28.17
CA TRP A 663 11.12 -7.00 29.18
C TRP A 663 12.30 -7.85 28.70
N GLU A 664 13.22 -8.10 29.63
CA GLU A 664 14.24 -9.13 29.53
C GLU A 664 13.86 -10.19 30.57
N HIS A 665 13.50 -11.39 30.09
CA HIS A 665 12.78 -12.40 30.90
C HIS A 665 11.52 -11.82 31.53
N ASP A 666 11.35 -11.97 32.85
CA ASP A 666 10.22 -11.46 33.62
C ASP A 666 10.46 -10.03 34.15
N LYS A 667 11.64 -9.45 33.91
CA LYS A 667 11.98 -8.13 34.41
C LYS A 667 11.66 -7.07 33.35
N ARG A 668 10.79 -6.13 33.69
CA ARG A 668 10.62 -4.92 32.88
C ARG A 668 11.89 -4.06 32.99
N ILE A 669 12.56 -3.85 31.86
CA ILE A 669 13.82 -3.10 31.81
C ILE A 669 13.66 -1.69 31.22
N PHE A 670 12.56 -1.43 30.51
CA PHE A 670 12.27 -0.14 29.88
C PHE A 670 10.76 0.12 29.88
N CYS A 671 10.37 1.38 30.08
CA CYS A 671 9.02 1.85 29.79
C CYS A 671 9.04 3.33 29.39
N LYS A 672 8.22 3.71 28.41
CA LYS A 672 8.08 5.09 27.93
C LYS A 672 6.64 5.34 27.48
N ASN A 673 6.12 6.53 27.81
CA ASN A 673 4.75 6.93 27.51
C ASN A 673 4.74 8.27 26.77
N TRP A 674 3.75 8.45 25.90
CA TRP A 674 3.47 9.69 25.18
C TRP A 674 2.05 10.15 25.47
N ASN A 675 1.87 11.47 25.56
CA ASN A 675 0.58 12.12 25.67
C ASN A 675 0.66 13.42 24.86
N LEU A 676 0.14 13.39 23.65
CA LEU A 676 0.31 14.43 22.64
C LEU A 676 -1.07 14.95 22.18
N SER A 677 -1.10 16.18 21.73
CA SER A 677 -2.30 16.83 21.19
C SER A 677 -1.94 17.68 19.99
N PHE A 678 -2.74 17.58 18.92
CA PHE A 678 -2.48 18.26 17.64
C PHE A 678 -3.73 19.00 17.23
N ALA A 679 -3.62 20.29 16.89
CA ALA A 679 -4.77 21.01 16.35
C ALA A 679 -5.20 20.37 15.02
N ARG A 680 -6.50 20.20 14.82
CA ARG A 680 -7.06 19.76 13.53
C ARG A 680 -6.94 20.89 12.53
N ASP A 681 -6.38 20.60 11.38
CA ASP A 681 -6.15 21.54 10.29
C ASP A 681 -6.87 21.05 9.04
N PHE A 682 -8.13 21.48 8.90
CA PHE A 682 -9.04 21.06 7.83
C PHE A 682 -9.28 19.54 7.75
N LEU A 683 -9.13 18.83 8.86
CA LEU A 683 -9.42 17.40 9.00
C LEU A 683 -10.52 17.17 9.99
#